data_AF-A0A8C6KJ30-F1
#
_entry.id   AF-A0A8C6KJ30-F1
#
_cell.length_a   1.000
_cell.length_b   1.000
_cell.length_c   1.000
_cell.angle_alpha   90.00
_cell.angle_beta   90.00
_cell.angle_gamma   90.00
#
_symmetry.space_group_name_H-M   'P 1'
#
loop_
_entity.id
_entity.type
_entity.pdbx_description
1 polymer ?
#
loop_
_entity_poly.entity_id
_entity_poly.type
_entity_poly.pdbx_seq_one_letter_code
_entity_poly.pdbx_strand_id
1 'polypeptide(L)'
;VEGNRKPSYLQRTGTRRRYQDDGISDDEIEGKRMFDLDEKLQCERFGSELVKLMEGKDFTYEYIQRDGLREPIIFRKADGLGLQMPDSDFSVSDVKLFVGSRRIVDVMDVNTQKGIEMSMAQWGRYYETPPSEREKLYNVISLEFSHTKLENLVKRPASVDLVDWVDNMWPRHLKERQRDSTNAIIDMHYPKVQKYCLMSVQGCFTDFHIDFGGTSVWYHILRGAKVFWLIPPTPQNLDMYENWVLSGKQGDIFLGDKCHDCQRIELKQGNTFIIPSGWIHAVYTPQDTLVFGGNFLHSFNIPMQLCIYNIEDRTRVRTKFRYPFYYEMCWYVLERYLYCLTNISHLTPEFQKYSLGIGLTPSDLEINDVSMDETSNGINSDSENEVNVTELEIKKEEIEKQKPQVNTPRHFLTPFELEGLWNLLGKLEELPANKKCVPAGIQNAAALLEDMKDVLRKCASDQVKLVYTGEPIVKWPKRVSTEGSLAHIQLRPTKGTSLSALRRRRVRCKRCAGCRRKECGACQYCHDMRKFGGPGRMKKGCMMRQCLTVVSKLFVLLHLSSFVSFQEPGDGKINEDLPSCWECPKCYQGKDSASEVQLRSSLCVSETLFCSHQTFVTAVGSQINRYINIYRHTDSRTSHPERLESSKIAFFNRPAKLSNGASSSGSELHHLRVPLSALQEGGTEADRESAGGGPTCEREVWVSVFRYLSRADLCICMAVCKNWYKWCLDKRLWSRIDLSIKHTVTPQALTGIIKRQPVTLNLSWTNISKKQLSWLVGRLPGLKDLMLAGCSWSSISALCSTGCPLLRSLDLRYADGVRDSQVRDLVTPLGEYRAASPGCDNRSPLRNMQCLRLAGLDISDSTLRLVIRHMPHLTKLDLSHCNTLTDHSVNLLTAVGSSTRNTLAELKLGGCSKLTDTCLKYLRRLSCISLLDLRGCKGISRKACEALISELSVNTLYCLSDEKLIQRIS
;
A
#
# COMPACT_ATOMS: atom_id res chain seq x y z
N VAL A 1 -46.52 3.64 50.81
CA VAL A 1 -46.07 4.36 52.02
C VAL A 1 -45.16 3.41 52.79
N GLU A 2 -43.98 3.93 53.12
CA GLU A 2 -42.72 3.43 53.73
C GLU A 2 -42.77 2.19 54.67
N GLY A 3 -41.68 1.43 54.91
CA GLY A 3 -40.26 1.74 54.67
C GLY A 3 -39.23 0.64 55.01
N ASN A 4 -37.97 1.06 54.86
CA ASN A 4 -36.65 0.40 54.88
C ASN A 4 -36.30 -0.59 56.00
N ARG A 5 -35.39 -1.55 55.69
CA ARG A 5 -34.17 -1.88 56.47
C ARG A 5 -33.11 -2.62 55.62
N LYS A 6 -31.84 -2.18 55.75
CA LYS A 6 -30.59 -2.67 55.11
C LYS A 6 -29.85 -3.71 56.00
N PRO A 7 -28.86 -4.47 55.45
CA PRO A 7 -28.28 -5.67 56.05
C PRO A 7 -26.97 -5.45 56.85
N SER A 8 -26.60 -6.46 57.65
CA SER A 8 -25.45 -6.53 58.56
C SER A 8 -24.19 -7.16 57.91
N TYR A 9 -23.02 -6.67 58.36
CA TYR A 9 -21.67 -7.17 58.04
C TYR A 9 -21.22 -8.24 59.04
N LEU A 10 -20.45 -9.25 58.59
CA LEU A 10 -19.57 -10.06 59.44
C LEU A 10 -18.35 -10.58 58.66
N GLN A 11 -17.18 -10.38 59.27
CA GLN A 11 -15.82 -10.68 58.79
C GLN A 11 -15.51 -12.18 58.68
N ARG A 12 -14.63 -12.55 57.74
CA ARG A 12 -13.86 -13.80 57.79
C ARG A 12 -12.37 -13.54 57.55
N THR A 13 -11.57 -14.13 58.43
CA THR A 13 -10.12 -14.07 58.60
C THR A 13 -9.38 -14.81 57.48
N GLY A 14 -8.35 -14.18 56.92
CA GLY A 14 -7.45 -14.78 55.93
C GLY A 14 -6.19 -15.36 56.56
N THR A 15 -5.85 -16.60 56.23
CA THR A 15 -4.54 -17.22 56.47
C THR A 15 -3.76 -17.28 55.16
N ARG A 16 -2.57 -16.67 55.14
CA ARG A 16 -1.61 -16.63 54.02
C ARG A 16 -1.12 -18.04 53.66
N ARG A 17 -1.23 -18.43 52.38
CA ARG A 17 -0.34 -19.42 51.74
C ARG A 17 0.45 -18.73 50.62
N ARG A 18 1.76 -18.97 50.63
CA ARG A 18 2.79 -18.38 49.76
C ARG A 18 2.60 -18.87 48.32
N TYR A 19 2.59 -17.95 47.36
CA TYR A 19 2.82 -18.23 45.95
C TYR A 19 4.33 -18.34 45.70
N GLN A 20 4.76 -19.38 45.00
CA GLN A 20 6.05 -19.41 44.33
C GLN A 20 5.94 -18.50 43.10
N ASP A 21 6.91 -17.61 42.97
CA ASP A 21 7.01 -16.56 41.97
C ASP A 21 7.64 -17.15 40.69
N ASP A 22 6.80 -17.65 39.79
CA ASP A 22 7.22 -18.01 38.44
C ASP A 22 7.26 -16.71 37.61
N GLY A 23 8.44 -16.08 37.57
CA GLY A 23 8.68 -14.77 36.96
C GLY A 23 8.39 -14.69 35.45
N ILE A 24 7.13 -14.55 35.09
CA ILE A 24 6.62 -14.17 33.76
C ILE A 24 6.58 -12.63 33.74
N SER A 25 7.32 -11.99 32.82
CA SER A 25 7.31 -10.53 32.69
C SER A 25 5.95 -10.02 32.17
N ASP A 26 5.50 -8.83 32.57
CA ASP A 26 4.24 -8.23 32.10
C ASP A 26 4.14 -8.09 30.55
N ASP A 27 5.28 -8.02 29.85
CA ASP A 27 5.34 -8.04 28.38
C ASP A 27 5.01 -9.42 27.76
N GLU A 28 5.03 -10.50 28.54
CA GLU A 28 4.60 -11.86 28.13
C GLU A 28 3.09 -12.09 28.36
N ILE A 29 2.42 -11.20 29.08
CA ILE A 29 0.97 -11.25 29.35
C ILE A 29 0.18 -10.57 28.22
N GLU A 30 0.79 -9.62 27.50
CA GLU A 30 0.15 -8.84 26.43
C GLU A 30 -0.07 -9.70 25.15
N GLY A 31 -1.14 -10.50 25.16
CA GLY A 31 -1.54 -11.40 24.07
C GLY A 31 -1.69 -12.86 24.50
N LYS A 32 -1.43 -13.21 25.76
CA LYS A 32 -1.67 -14.57 26.25
C LYS A 32 -3.18 -14.74 26.45
N ARG A 33 -3.78 -15.68 25.70
CA ARG A 33 -5.19 -16.07 25.88
C ARG A 33 -5.39 -16.50 27.35
N MET A 34 -6.38 -15.91 28.02
CA MET A 34 -6.70 -16.26 29.42
C MET A 34 -7.60 -17.49 29.54
N PHE A 35 -8.29 -17.86 28.45
CA PHE A 35 -9.05 -19.11 28.38
C PHE A 35 -8.17 -20.26 27.91
N ASP A 36 -8.40 -21.45 28.47
CA ASP A 36 -7.72 -22.67 28.08
C ASP A 36 -8.37 -23.24 26.80
N LEU A 37 -7.64 -23.22 25.68
CA LEU A 37 -8.14 -23.75 24.42
C LEU A 37 -8.24 -25.28 24.42
N ASP A 38 -7.37 -25.98 25.16
CA ASP A 38 -7.41 -27.45 25.23
C ASP A 38 -8.66 -27.91 25.97
N GLU A 39 -9.08 -27.17 27.00
CA GLU A 39 -10.40 -27.31 27.62
C GLU A 39 -11.51 -27.17 26.58
N LYS A 40 -11.49 -26.12 25.74
CA LYS A 40 -12.54 -25.89 24.73
C LYS A 40 -12.55 -26.94 23.62
N LEU A 41 -11.41 -27.58 23.33
CA LEU A 41 -11.30 -28.67 22.36
C LEU A 41 -11.89 -30.00 22.87
N GLN A 42 -11.96 -30.19 24.18
CA GLN A 42 -12.50 -31.41 24.80
C GLN A 42 -13.90 -31.21 25.37
N CYS A 43 -14.29 -29.97 25.68
CA CYS A 43 -15.57 -29.64 26.29
C CYS A 43 -16.77 -30.12 25.46
N GLU A 44 -17.68 -30.89 26.08
CA GLU A 44 -18.87 -31.43 25.43
C GLU A 44 -19.98 -30.38 25.23
N ARG A 45 -19.85 -29.20 25.86
CA ARG A 45 -20.84 -28.12 25.78
C ARG A 45 -21.13 -27.68 24.33
N PHE A 46 -20.15 -27.77 23.44
CA PHE A 46 -20.28 -27.30 22.06
C PHE A 46 -20.92 -28.36 21.13
N GLY A 47 -21.95 -29.05 21.61
CA GLY A 47 -22.60 -30.18 20.96
C GLY A 47 -23.87 -29.85 20.17
N SER A 48 -24.19 -28.56 19.94
CA SER A 48 -25.37 -28.16 19.17
C SER A 48 -25.36 -28.77 17.76
N GLU A 49 -26.53 -29.04 17.16
CA GLU A 49 -26.66 -29.57 15.80
C GLU A 49 -27.07 -28.46 14.82
N LEU A 50 -26.10 -27.66 14.36
CA LEU A 50 -26.30 -26.49 13.51
C LEU A 50 -25.90 -26.73 12.04
N VAL A 51 -25.07 -27.74 11.79
CA VAL A 51 -24.47 -28.02 10.48
C VAL A 51 -25.23 -29.12 9.74
N LYS A 52 -25.53 -28.87 8.47
CA LYS A 52 -26.15 -29.82 7.56
C LYS A 52 -25.11 -30.67 6.83
N LEU A 53 -25.32 -31.98 6.78
CA LEU A 53 -24.57 -32.86 5.88
C LEU A 53 -25.30 -32.99 4.55
N MET A 54 -24.57 -32.89 3.44
CA MET A 54 -25.14 -32.92 2.09
C MET A 54 -24.22 -33.64 1.10
N GLU A 55 -24.80 -34.25 0.06
CA GLU A 55 -24.05 -34.75 -1.09
C GLU A 55 -23.86 -33.63 -2.14
N GLY A 56 -22.73 -33.61 -2.84
CA GLY A 56 -22.42 -32.50 -3.74
C GLY A 56 -23.43 -32.31 -4.89
N LYS A 57 -24.07 -33.40 -5.35
CA LYS A 57 -25.11 -33.36 -6.40
C LYS A 57 -26.38 -32.60 -5.98
N ASP A 58 -26.65 -32.53 -4.68
CA ASP A 58 -27.84 -31.88 -4.13
C ASP A 58 -27.61 -30.38 -3.87
N PHE A 59 -26.35 -29.92 -3.91
CA PHE A 59 -26.00 -28.52 -3.78
C PHE A 59 -26.15 -27.79 -5.11
N THR A 60 -27.40 -27.54 -5.50
CA THR A 60 -27.77 -26.91 -6.78
C THR A 60 -28.14 -25.43 -6.62
N TYR A 61 -28.30 -24.71 -7.72
CA TYR A 61 -28.86 -23.35 -7.70
C TYR A 61 -30.28 -23.33 -7.13
N GLU A 62 -31.11 -24.34 -7.48
CA GLU A 62 -32.47 -24.48 -6.94
C GLU A 62 -32.48 -24.62 -5.41
N TYR A 63 -31.55 -25.41 -4.85
CA TYR A 63 -31.37 -25.50 -3.40
C TYR A 63 -31.13 -24.11 -2.78
N ILE A 64 -30.26 -23.30 -3.39
CA ILE A 64 -29.96 -21.94 -2.91
C ILE A 64 -31.19 -21.03 -3.05
N GLN A 65 -31.95 -21.14 -4.13
CA GLN A 65 -33.19 -20.37 -4.31
C GLN A 65 -34.23 -20.70 -3.24
N ARG A 66 -34.38 -22.00 -2.91
CA ARG A 66 -35.39 -22.48 -1.96
C ARG A 66 -35.01 -22.20 -0.51
N ASP A 67 -33.75 -22.45 -0.16
CA ASP A 67 -33.30 -22.49 1.24
C ASP A 67 -32.43 -21.27 1.61
N GLY A 68 -32.11 -20.41 0.64
CA GLY A 68 -31.46 -19.10 0.85
C GLY A 68 -29.99 -19.17 1.28
N LEU A 69 -29.39 -20.37 1.26
CA LEU A 69 -28.06 -20.67 1.80
C LEU A 69 -27.89 -20.11 3.22
N ARG A 70 -28.77 -20.50 4.17
CA ARG A 70 -28.78 -19.96 5.54
C ARG A 70 -28.07 -20.83 6.59
N GLU A 71 -27.84 -22.11 6.28
CA GLU A 71 -27.23 -23.10 7.18
C GLU A 71 -25.84 -23.51 6.69
N PRO A 72 -24.87 -23.79 7.58
CA PRO A 72 -23.56 -24.30 7.19
C PRO A 72 -23.67 -25.74 6.70
N ILE A 73 -22.91 -26.06 5.64
CA ILE A 73 -23.05 -27.34 4.93
C ILE A 73 -21.69 -28.02 4.83
N ILE A 74 -21.59 -29.25 5.33
CA ILE A 74 -20.42 -30.11 5.13
C ILE A 74 -20.72 -31.16 4.06
N PHE A 75 -19.81 -31.23 3.10
CA PHE A 75 -19.70 -32.29 2.11
C PHE A 75 -18.53 -33.18 2.49
N ARG A 76 -18.80 -34.45 2.81
CA ARG A 76 -17.74 -35.40 3.18
C ARG A 76 -16.81 -35.72 2.01
N LYS A 77 -17.33 -35.69 0.78
CA LYS A 77 -16.62 -35.90 -0.48
C LYS A 77 -16.88 -34.73 -1.42
N ALA A 78 -15.93 -34.46 -2.31
CA ALA A 78 -16.05 -33.41 -3.32
C ALA A 78 -16.91 -33.81 -4.54
N ASP A 79 -17.31 -35.09 -4.63
CA ASP A 79 -18.09 -35.63 -5.74
C ASP A 79 -19.40 -34.85 -5.93
N GLY A 80 -19.70 -34.48 -7.18
CA GLY A 80 -20.89 -33.73 -7.55
C GLY A 80 -20.79 -32.20 -7.37
N LEU A 81 -19.77 -31.68 -6.69
CA LEU A 81 -19.62 -30.22 -6.49
C LEU A 81 -19.07 -29.47 -7.70
N GLY A 82 -18.49 -30.16 -8.69
CA GLY A 82 -17.74 -29.52 -9.79
C GLY A 82 -16.40 -28.89 -9.35
N LEU A 83 -15.95 -29.23 -8.14
CA LEU A 83 -14.68 -28.76 -7.57
C LEU A 83 -13.50 -29.39 -8.31
N GLN A 84 -12.44 -28.60 -8.54
CA GLN A 84 -11.16 -29.10 -9.04
C GLN A 84 -10.06 -28.66 -8.08
N MET A 85 -9.21 -29.60 -7.67
CA MET A 85 -8.10 -29.38 -6.75
C MET A 85 -6.81 -29.97 -7.34
N PRO A 86 -5.62 -29.47 -6.92
CA PRO A 86 -4.37 -30.13 -7.23
C PRO A 86 -4.29 -31.51 -6.54
N ASP A 87 -3.31 -32.32 -6.95
CA ASP A 87 -3.10 -33.66 -6.40
C ASP A 87 -2.84 -33.63 -4.89
N SER A 88 -3.11 -34.75 -4.20
CA SER A 88 -3.06 -34.83 -2.73
C SER A 88 -1.66 -34.68 -2.15
N ASP A 89 -0.61 -34.87 -2.95
CA ASP A 89 0.80 -34.65 -2.58
C ASP A 89 1.25 -33.18 -2.72
N PHE A 90 0.39 -32.31 -3.26
CA PHE A 90 0.67 -30.89 -3.43
C PHE A 90 1.05 -30.21 -2.10
N SER A 91 2.15 -29.46 -2.11
CA SER A 91 2.81 -28.96 -0.91
C SER A 91 2.86 -27.43 -0.86
N VAL A 92 3.24 -26.87 0.31
CA VAL A 92 3.52 -25.43 0.45
C VAL A 92 4.68 -25.00 -0.45
N SER A 93 5.63 -25.90 -0.73
CA SER A 93 6.71 -25.65 -1.67
C SER A 93 6.21 -25.53 -3.12
N ASP A 94 5.15 -26.25 -3.49
CA ASP A 94 4.48 -26.08 -4.78
C ASP A 94 3.69 -24.79 -4.83
N VAL A 95 2.93 -24.43 -3.78
CA VAL A 95 2.27 -23.12 -3.67
C VAL A 95 3.28 -22.00 -3.94
N LYS A 96 4.43 -22.02 -3.26
CA LYS A 96 5.55 -21.08 -3.46
C LYS A 96 6.05 -21.04 -4.91
N LEU A 97 6.10 -22.17 -5.62
CA LEU A 97 6.49 -22.23 -7.03
C LEU A 97 5.46 -21.57 -7.95
N PHE A 98 4.16 -21.83 -7.72
CA PHE A 98 3.08 -21.33 -8.57
C PHE A 98 2.75 -19.85 -8.32
N VAL A 99 2.82 -19.37 -7.08
CA VAL A 99 2.53 -17.97 -6.73
C VAL A 99 3.77 -17.06 -6.76
N GLY A 100 4.97 -17.65 -6.72
CA GLY A 100 6.24 -16.95 -6.76
C GLY A 100 6.88 -16.74 -5.38
N SER A 101 8.15 -17.11 -5.27
CA SER A 101 8.89 -17.14 -3.99
C SER A 101 9.10 -15.77 -3.32
N ARG A 102 9.13 -14.69 -4.10
CA ARG A 102 9.31 -13.31 -3.61
C ARG A 102 7.98 -12.62 -3.29
N ARG A 103 6.85 -13.27 -3.55
CA ARG A 103 5.53 -12.71 -3.26
C ARG A 103 5.40 -12.48 -1.76
N ILE A 104 5.03 -11.26 -1.37
CA ILE A 104 4.75 -10.92 0.02
C ILE A 104 3.37 -11.48 0.38
N VAL A 105 3.30 -12.10 1.55
CA VAL A 105 2.09 -12.64 2.14
C VAL A 105 1.86 -12.04 3.52
N ASP A 106 0.60 -11.73 3.79
CA ASP A 106 0.15 -11.37 5.13
C ASP A 106 0.11 -12.64 5.99
N VAL A 107 0.80 -12.59 7.12
CA VAL A 107 0.94 -13.70 8.06
C VAL A 107 0.48 -13.22 9.44
N MET A 108 -0.35 -13.99 10.10
CA MET A 108 -0.81 -13.70 11.45
C MET A 108 0.11 -14.36 12.47
N ASP A 109 0.61 -13.59 13.43
CA ASP A 109 1.16 -14.12 14.67
C ASP A 109 0.00 -14.53 15.57
N VAL A 110 -0.18 -15.84 15.77
CA VAL A 110 -1.36 -16.44 16.43
C VAL A 110 -1.45 -16.02 17.89
N ASN A 111 -0.32 -15.85 18.57
CA ASN A 111 -0.34 -15.49 19.98
C ASN A 111 -0.86 -14.06 20.14
N THR A 112 -0.40 -13.14 19.29
CA THR A 112 -0.81 -11.72 19.41
C THR A 112 -2.03 -11.36 18.57
N GLN A 113 -2.49 -12.25 17.68
CA GLN A 113 -3.47 -11.99 16.61
C GLN A 113 -3.11 -10.79 15.71
N LYS A 114 -1.82 -10.38 15.68
CA LYS A 114 -1.32 -9.25 14.87
C LYS A 114 -0.77 -9.73 13.53
N GLY A 115 -1.03 -8.94 12.48
CA GLY A 115 -0.50 -9.20 11.14
C GLY A 115 0.95 -8.72 10.97
N ILE A 116 1.77 -9.59 10.38
CA ILE A 116 3.12 -9.32 9.88
C ILE A 116 3.19 -9.67 8.39
N GLU A 117 4.23 -9.21 7.71
CA GLU A 117 4.46 -9.54 6.30
C GLU A 117 5.76 -10.33 6.14
N MET A 118 5.74 -11.36 5.30
CA MET A 118 6.95 -12.05 4.86
C MET A 118 6.81 -12.56 3.43
N SER A 119 7.91 -12.93 2.80
CA SER A 119 7.89 -13.56 1.48
C SER A 119 7.44 -15.02 1.55
N MET A 120 6.85 -15.54 0.47
CA MET A 120 6.55 -16.97 0.33
C MET A 120 7.77 -17.88 0.53
N ALA A 121 8.98 -17.39 0.24
CA ALA A 121 10.23 -18.10 0.52
C ALA A 121 10.57 -18.18 2.02
N GLN A 122 10.24 -17.14 2.79
CA GLN A 122 10.38 -17.16 4.25
C GLN A 122 9.29 -18.06 4.86
N TRP A 123 8.05 -17.89 4.43
CA TRP A 123 6.92 -18.70 4.86
C TRP A 123 7.16 -20.20 4.62
N GLY A 124 7.58 -20.58 3.40
CA GLY A 124 7.84 -21.98 3.07
C GLY A 124 8.92 -22.62 3.96
N ARG A 125 9.98 -21.87 4.29
CA ARG A 125 11.02 -22.35 5.22
C ARG A 125 10.49 -22.51 6.64
N TYR A 126 9.71 -21.55 7.11
CA TYR A 126 9.06 -21.62 8.43
C TYR A 126 8.10 -22.81 8.52
N TYR A 127 7.25 -23.01 7.50
CA TYR A 127 6.27 -24.10 7.48
C TYR A 127 6.94 -25.48 7.51
N GLU A 128 8.07 -25.63 6.81
CA GLU A 128 8.87 -26.87 6.78
C GLU A 128 9.71 -27.09 8.05
N THR A 129 9.78 -26.10 8.96
CA THR A 129 10.47 -26.26 10.26
C THR A 129 9.69 -27.24 11.14
N PRO A 130 10.34 -28.23 11.78
CA PRO A 130 9.67 -29.18 12.66
C PRO A 130 8.90 -28.49 13.79
N PRO A 131 7.73 -29.01 14.24
CA PRO A 131 6.93 -28.37 15.28
C PRO A 131 7.70 -28.03 16.58
N SER A 132 8.64 -28.87 17.00
CA SER A 132 9.48 -28.65 18.19
C SER A 132 10.47 -27.49 18.07
N GLU A 133 10.78 -27.06 16.85
CA GLU A 133 11.75 -25.99 16.56
C GLU A 133 11.05 -24.67 16.17
N ARG A 134 9.72 -24.63 16.15
CA ARG A 134 8.96 -23.42 15.84
C ARG A 134 8.92 -22.49 17.05
N GLU A 135 9.74 -21.45 17.04
CA GLU A 135 9.75 -20.42 18.11
C GLU A 135 8.43 -19.64 18.22
N LYS A 136 7.71 -19.47 17.11
CA LYS A 136 6.47 -18.70 17.01
C LYS A 136 5.42 -19.47 16.22
N LEU A 137 4.15 -19.23 16.54
CA LEU A 137 3.02 -19.75 15.79
C LEU A 137 2.53 -18.73 14.77
N TYR A 138 2.82 -19.00 13.50
CA TYR A 138 2.37 -18.20 12.38
C TYR A 138 1.31 -18.90 11.52
N ASN A 139 0.37 -18.12 11.01
CA ASN A 139 -0.74 -18.60 10.19
C ASN A 139 -0.92 -17.76 8.92
N VAL A 140 -1.11 -18.39 7.76
CA VAL A 140 -1.47 -17.72 6.50
C VAL A 140 -2.90 -18.08 6.13
N ILE A 141 -3.79 -17.10 6.20
CA ILE A 141 -5.22 -17.27 5.89
C ILE A 141 -5.72 -16.37 4.75
N SER A 142 -4.87 -15.49 4.22
CA SER A 142 -5.26 -14.40 3.29
C SER A 142 -4.51 -14.42 1.96
N LEU A 143 -3.86 -15.54 1.60
CA LEU A 143 -3.20 -15.66 0.29
C LEU A 143 -4.22 -15.86 -0.83
N GLU A 144 -4.70 -14.76 -1.38
CA GLU A 144 -5.52 -14.77 -2.60
C GLU A 144 -4.62 -15.06 -3.82
N PHE A 145 -4.96 -16.02 -4.68
CA PHE A 145 -4.07 -16.49 -5.75
C PHE A 145 -4.62 -16.39 -7.16
N SER A 146 -5.73 -15.68 -7.38
CA SER A 146 -6.18 -15.36 -8.74
C SER A 146 -5.10 -14.55 -9.48
N HIS A 147 -5.03 -14.72 -10.80
CA HIS A 147 -3.98 -14.21 -11.69
C HIS A 147 -2.56 -14.70 -11.37
N THR A 148 -2.44 -15.82 -10.66
CA THR A 148 -1.19 -16.60 -10.58
C THR A 148 -1.33 -17.91 -11.35
N LYS A 149 -0.24 -18.65 -11.54
CA LYS A 149 -0.30 -19.96 -12.21
C LYS A 149 -1.13 -20.99 -11.42
N LEU A 150 -1.31 -20.78 -10.12
CA LEU A 150 -2.09 -21.66 -9.25
C LEU A 150 -3.59 -21.62 -9.57
N GLU A 151 -4.07 -20.50 -10.12
CA GLU A 151 -5.48 -20.30 -10.46
C GLU A 151 -6.05 -21.41 -11.36
N ASN A 152 -5.23 -21.90 -12.30
CA ASN A 152 -5.62 -22.89 -13.30
C ASN A 152 -5.74 -24.32 -12.72
N LEU A 153 -5.24 -24.55 -11.50
CA LEU A 153 -5.30 -25.84 -10.83
C LEU A 153 -6.51 -25.95 -9.88
N VAL A 154 -7.16 -24.83 -9.57
CA VAL A 154 -8.23 -24.77 -8.57
C VAL A 154 -9.51 -24.21 -9.18
N LYS A 155 -10.57 -25.01 -9.15
CA LYS A 155 -11.95 -24.59 -9.42
C LYS A 155 -12.77 -24.77 -8.16
N ARG A 156 -13.56 -23.75 -7.84
CA ARG A 156 -14.53 -23.75 -6.73
C ARG A 156 -15.78 -24.55 -7.11
N PRO A 157 -16.72 -24.81 -6.18
CA PRO A 157 -17.95 -25.53 -6.50
C PRO A 157 -18.78 -24.81 -7.58
N ALA A 158 -19.35 -25.56 -8.52
CA ALA A 158 -20.07 -25.00 -9.67
C ALA A 158 -21.27 -24.13 -9.26
N SER A 159 -22.00 -24.51 -8.21
CA SER A 159 -23.12 -23.70 -7.70
C SER A 159 -22.68 -22.37 -7.09
N VAL A 160 -21.43 -22.24 -6.65
CA VAL A 160 -20.86 -20.96 -6.20
C VAL A 160 -20.63 -20.03 -7.39
N ASP A 161 -20.16 -20.55 -8.54
CA ASP A 161 -20.01 -19.75 -9.77
C ASP A 161 -21.34 -19.14 -10.23
N LEU A 162 -22.46 -19.85 -10.01
CA LEU A 162 -23.79 -19.41 -10.42
C LEU A 162 -24.39 -18.28 -9.55
N VAL A 163 -23.92 -18.11 -8.31
CA VAL A 163 -24.50 -17.13 -7.36
C VAL A 163 -23.55 -15.98 -7.02
N ASP A 164 -22.25 -16.14 -7.27
CA ASP A 164 -21.24 -15.17 -6.87
C ASP A 164 -21.40 -13.82 -7.60
N TRP A 165 -21.50 -12.75 -6.82
CA TRP A 165 -21.65 -11.40 -7.35
C TRP A 165 -20.48 -10.94 -8.22
N VAL A 166 -19.25 -11.38 -7.95
CA VAL A 166 -18.11 -10.95 -8.76
C VAL A 166 -18.22 -11.42 -10.21
N ASP A 167 -18.66 -12.66 -10.43
CA ASP A 167 -18.80 -13.21 -11.78
C ASP A 167 -20.08 -12.75 -12.49
N ASN A 168 -21.16 -12.59 -11.73
CA ASN A 168 -22.49 -12.37 -12.28
C ASN A 168 -22.92 -10.89 -12.30
N MET A 169 -22.31 -10.04 -11.47
CA MET A 169 -22.72 -8.65 -11.27
C MET A 169 -21.66 -7.64 -11.72
N TRP A 170 -20.38 -7.92 -11.48
CA TRP A 170 -19.31 -7.00 -11.86
C TRP A 170 -19.11 -6.93 -13.39
N PRO A 171 -18.88 -5.75 -13.97
CA PRO A 171 -18.62 -5.61 -15.41
C PRO A 171 -17.46 -6.49 -15.88
N ARG A 172 -17.75 -7.48 -16.74
CA ARG A 172 -16.79 -8.52 -17.17
C ARG A 172 -15.48 -7.93 -17.72
N HIS A 173 -15.56 -6.89 -18.54
CA HIS A 173 -14.39 -6.29 -19.17
C HIS A 173 -13.40 -5.69 -18.14
N LEU A 174 -13.85 -5.26 -16.95
CA LEU A 174 -12.96 -4.76 -15.91
C LEU A 174 -12.18 -5.89 -15.24
N LYS A 175 -12.85 -7.01 -14.95
CA LYS A 175 -12.20 -8.23 -14.45
C LYS A 175 -11.21 -8.78 -15.48
N GLU A 176 -11.59 -8.79 -16.75
CA GLU A 176 -10.72 -9.20 -17.86
C GLU A 176 -9.49 -8.28 -18.02
N ARG A 177 -9.63 -6.96 -17.79
CA ARG A 177 -8.50 -6.03 -17.85
C ARG A 177 -7.49 -6.23 -16.71
N GLN A 178 -7.83 -6.92 -15.62
CA GLN A 178 -6.84 -7.28 -14.59
C GLN A 178 -5.88 -8.33 -15.16
N ARG A 179 -4.58 -8.01 -15.21
CA ARG A 179 -3.53 -8.94 -15.71
C ARG A 179 -2.54 -9.36 -14.62
N ASP A 180 -2.36 -8.54 -13.60
CA ASP A 180 -1.46 -8.82 -12.50
C ASP A 180 -2.18 -9.40 -11.28
N SER A 181 -1.40 -10.04 -10.41
CA SER A 181 -1.89 -10.67 -9.18
C SER A 181 -1.89 -9.71 -7.97
N THR A 182 -1.97 -8.39 -8.18
CA THR A 182 -2.02 -7.42 -7.07
C THR A 182 -3.23 -7.66 -6.18
N ASN A 183 -3.04 -7.38 -4.89
CA ASN A 183 -4.12 -7.34 -3.90
C ASN A 183 -4.22 -5.92 -3.28
N ALA A 184 -3.54 -4.94 -3.87
CA ALA A 184 -3.65 -3.55 -3.46
C ALA A 184 -4.92 -2.96 -4.09
N ILE A 185 -5.88 -2.54 -3.26
CA ILE A 185 -7.20 -2.03 -3.70
C ILE A 185 -7.05 -0.93 -4.78
N ILE A 186 -6.03 -0.08 -4.69
CA ILE A 186 -5.76 1.00 -5.67
C ILE A 186 -5.43 0.50 -7.09
N ASP A 187 -4.92 -0.72 -7.22
CA ASP A 187 -4.49 -1.33 -8.48
C ASP A 187 -5.48 -2.44 -8.92
N MET A 188 -6.57 -2.66 -8.16
CA MET A 188 -7.57 -3.66 -8.44
C MET A 188 -8.68 -3.09 -9.34
N HIS A 189 -8.98 -3.79 -10.43
CA HIS A 189 -10.10 -3.47 -11.31
C HIS A 189 -11.40 -4.19 -10.95
N TYR A 190 -11.35 -5.17 -10.03
CA TYR A 190 -12.51 -5.91 -9.52
C TYR A 190 -12.23 -6.45 -8.10
N PRO A 191 -13.25 -6.85 -7.33
CA PRO A 191 -13.06 -7.48 -6.01
C PRO A 191 -12.41 -8.87 -6.12
N LYS A 192 -11.10 -8.91 -5.93
CA LYS A 192 -10.26 -10.11 -5.99
C LYS A 192 -10.24 -10.82 -4.63
N VAL A 193 -11.30 -11.57 -4.37
CA VAL A 193 -11.53 -12.29 -3.10
C VAL A 193 -12.06 -13.73 -3.28
N GLN A 194 -12.00 -14.25 -4.51
CA GLN A 194 -12.70 -15.48 -4.89
C GLN A 194 -11.91 -16.77 -4.61
N LYS A 195 -10.56 -16.71 -4.56
CA LYS A 195 -9.69 -17.89 -4.44
C LYS A 195 -8.54 -17.66 -3.46
N TYR A 196 -8.63 -18.29 -2.30
CA TYR A 196 -7.66 -18.24 -1.20
C TYR A 196 -6.99 -19.59 -0.98
N CYS A 197 -5.69 -19.55 -0.67
CA CYS A 197 -4.90 -20.68 -0.23
C CYS A 197 -4.49 -20.45 1.23
N LEU A 198 -5.02 -21.26 2.15
CA LEU A 198 -4.71 -21.15 3.56
C LEU A 198 -3.69 -22.21 3.93
N MET A 199 -2.64 -21.77 4.62
CA MET A 199 -1.53 -22.59 5.08
C MET A 199 -1.39 -22.32 6.57
N SER A 200 -1.73 -23.31 7.39
CA SER A 200 -1.68 -23.17 8.84
C SER A 200 -0.89 -24.32 9.43
N VAL A 201 -0.10 -24.02 10.45
CA VAL A 201 0.63 -25.03 11.21
C VAL A 201 -0.18 -25.52 12.40
N GLN A 202 0.19 -26.69 12.93
CA GLN A 202 -0.34 -27.23 14.17
C GLN A 202 -0.31 -26.21 15.31
N GLY A 203 -1.41 -26.13 16.07
CA GLY A 203 -1.57 -25.22 17.20
C GLY A 203 -2.15 -23.84 16.84
N CYS A 204 -2.23 -23.49 15.54
CA CYS A 204 -2.79 -22.21 15.12
C CYS A 204 -4.28 -22.09 15.48
N PHE A 205 -4.64 -20.97 16.13
CA PHE A 205 -6.01 -20.59 16.46
C PHE A 205 -6.34 -19.21 15.87
N THR A 206 -7.40 -19.13 15.07
CA THR A 206 -8.01 -17.87 14.64
C THR A 206 -9.27 -17.68 15.47
N ASP A 207 -9.31 -16.58 16.23
CA ASP A 207 -10.40 -16.31 17.17
C ASP A 207 -11.74 -16.01 16.46
N PHE A 208 -12.83 -15.90 17.23
CA PHE A 208 -14.17 -15.68 16.71
C PHE A 208 -14.25 -14.43 15.82
N HIS A 209 -14.74 -14.62 14.60
CA HIS A 209 -14.94 -13.54 13.63
C HIS A 209 -16.13 -13.85 12.72
N ILE A 210 -16.55 -12.82 11.98
CA ILE A 210 -17.45 -12.93 10.85
C ILE A 210 -16.66 -12.53 9.60
N ASP A 211 -16.80 -13.27 8.51
CA ASP A 211 -16.09 -12.98 7.26
C ASP A 211 -16.50 -11.61 6.69
N PHE A 212 -15.52 -10.95 6.07
CA PHE A 212 -15.60 -9.53 5.73
C PHE A 212 -16.74 -9.22 4.73
N GLY A 213 -17.44 -8.11 4.95
CA GLY A 213 -18.63 -7.72 4.19
C GLY A 213 -19.82 -8.68 4.31
N GLY A 214 -19.76 -9.61 5.28
CA GLY A 214 -20.75 -10.67 5.44
C GLY A 214 -20.74 -11.67 4.30
N THR A 215 -19.58 -11.96 3.70
CA THR A 215 -19.49 -12.98 2.65
C THR A 215 -19.87 -14.35 3.15
N SER A 216 -20.40 -15.18 2.25
CA SER A 216 -20.38 -16.62 2.41
C SER A 216 -19.01 -17.15 1.95
N VAL A 217 -18.57 -18.28 2.49
CA VAL A 217 -17.25 -18.87 2.19
C VAL A 217 -17.40 -20.34 1.79
N TRP A 218 -16.58 -20.77 0.84
CA TRP A 218 -16.34 -22.19 0.57
C TRP A 218 -14.93 -22.56 1.02
N TYR A 219 -14.77 -23.75 1.60
CA TYR A 219 -13.55 -24.18 2.28
C TYR A 219 -13.30 -25.66 2.03
N HIS A 220 -12.14 -26.03 1.46
CA HIS A 220 -11.81 -27.41 1.11
C HIS A 220 -10.46 -27.82 1.72
N ILE A 221 -10.47 -28.87 2.54
CA ILE A 221 -9.26 -29.40 3.19
C ILE A 221 -8.51 -30.30 2.22
N LEU A 222 -7.47 -29.77 1.55
CA LEU A 222 -6.63 -30.61 0.69
C LEU A 222 -5.76 -31.57 1.51
N ARG A 223 -5.22 -31.08 2.63
CA ARG A 223 -4.42 -31.88 3.58
C ARG A 223 -4.60 -31.38 5.00
N GLY A 224 -4.62 -32.33 5.94
CA GLY A 224 -4.71 -32.08 7.38
C GLY A 224 -6.16 -32.07 7.88
N ALA A 225 -6.39 -31.34 8.97
CA ALA A 225 -7.72 -31.18 9.57
C ALA A 225 -7.88 -29.80 10.21
N LYS A 226 -9.13 -29.35 10.37
CA LYS A 226 -9.50 -28.10 11.06
C LYS A 226 -10.62 -28.37 12.05
N VAL A 227 -10.62 -27.66 13.16
CA VAL A 227 -11.75 -27.64 14.10
C VAL A 227 -12.40 -26.27 14.04
N PHE A 228 -13.71 -26.20 13.88
CA PHE A 228 -14.47 -24.94 13.87
C PHE A 228 -15.41 -24.91 15.07
N TRP A 229 -15.60 -23.72 15.65
CA TRP A 229 -16.74 -23.41 16.51
C TRP A 229 -17.66 -22.48 15.74
N LEU A 230 -18.95 -22.80 15.70
CA LEU A 230 -19.95 -22.10 14.90
C LEU A 230 -21.04 -21.56 15.81
N ILE A 231 -21.39 -20.29 15.62
CA ILE A 231 -22.46 -19.60 16.33
C ILE A 231 -23.40 -19.00 15.26
N PRO A 232 -24.72 -19.27 15.34
CA PRO A 232 -25.66 -18.81 14.34
C PRO A 232 -25.83 -17.29 14.41
N PRO A 233 -26.03 -16.59 13.28
CA PRO A 233 -26.16 -15.14 13.22
C PRO A 233 -27.55 -14.64 13.64
N THR A 234 -28.01 -15.03 14.83
CA THR A 234 -29.23 -14.48 15.42
C THR A 234 -28.99 -13.02 15.81
N PRO A 235 -30.03 -12.16 15.83
CA PRO A 235 -29.87 -10.77 16.28
C PRO A 235 -29.19 -10.65 17.65
N GLN A 236 -29.50 -11.58 18.57
CA GLN A 236 -28.90 -11.65 19.90
C GLN A 236 -27.40 -11.98 19.85
N ASN A 237 -27.01 -12.96 19.03
CA ASN A 237 -25.61 -13.35 18.89
C ASN A 237 -24.78 -12.29 18.16
N LEU A 238 -25.36 -11.59 17.18
CA LEU A 238 -24.69 -10.49 16.48
C LEU A 238 -24.46 -9.28 17.40
N ASP A 239 -25.44 -8.91 18.22
CA ASP A 239 -25.27 -7.86 19.24
C ASP A 239 -24.21 -8.24 20.27
N MET A 240 -24.24 -9.49 20.75
CA MET A 240 -23.21 -10.02 21.65
C MET A 240 -21.82 -10.01 21.01
N TYR A 241 -21.69 -10.41 19.75
CA TYR A 241 -20.43 -10.36 19.01
C TYR A 241 -19.92 -8.94 18.86
N GLU A 242 -20.78 -7.99 18.46
CA GLU A 242 -20.42 -6.58 18.34
C GLU A 242 -19.93 -6.00 19.67
N ASN A 243 -20.65 -6.26 20.76
CA ASN A 243 -20.26 -5.84 22.10
C ASN A 243 -18.94 -6.49 22.56
N TRP A 244 -18.73 -7.77 22.23
CA TRP A 244 -17.49 -8.48 22.55
C TRP A 244 -16.28 -7.87 21.81
N VAL A 245 -16.41 -7.57 20.50
CA VAL A 245 -15.38 -6.89 19.71
C VAL A 245 -15.07 -5.50 20.30
N LEU A 246 -16.10 -4.72 20.64
CA LEU A 246 -15.94 -3.37 21.19
C LEU A 246 -15.34 -3.36 22.61
N SER A 247 -15.50 -4.44 23.38
CA SER A 247 -15.01 -4.53 24.75
C SER A 247 -13.47 -4.60 24.85
N GLY A 248 -12.79 -5.02 23.78
CA GLY A 248 -11.35 -5.30 23.80
C GLY A 248 -10.93 -6.54 24.60
N LYS A 249 -11.89 -7.28 25.20
CA LYS A 249 -11.64 -8.48 26.03
C LYS A 249 -11.63 -9.78 25.23
N GLN A 250 -11.22 -9.71 23.96
CA GLN A 250 -11.27 -10.85 23.04
C GLN A 250 -10.31 -11.97 23.48
N GLY A 251 -9.13 -11.61 24.00
CA GLY A 251 -8.18 -12.57 24.56
C GLY A 251 -8.62 -13.20 25.90
N ASP A 252 -9.61 -12.62 26.57
CA ASP A 252 -10.04 -13.06 27.91
C ASP A 252 -11.26 -13.98 27.86
N ILE A 253 -12.16 -13.74 26.90
CA ILE A 253 -13.49 -14.35 26.85
C ILE A 253 -13.60 -15.20 25.60
N PHE A 254 -13.71 -16.52 25.77
CA PHE A 254 -14.10 -17.42 24.69
C PHE A 254 -15.58 -17.20 24.35
N LEU A 255 -15.88 -16.57 23.21
CA LEU A 255 -17.24 -16.14 22.86
C LEU A 255 -18.25 -17.31 22.85
N GLY A 256 -17.82 -18.51 22.44
CA GLY A 256 -18.64 -19.71 22.49
C GLY A 256 -19.19 -20.05 23.88
N ASP A 257 -18.51 -19.65 24.96
CA ASP A 257 -19.00 -19.86 26.34
C ASP A 257 -20.14 -18.90 26.72
N LYS A 258 -20.36 -17.84 25.95
CA LYS A 258 -21.45 -16.88 26.17
C LYS A 258 -22.71 -17.22 25.37
N CYS A 259 -22.56 -18.00 24.31
CA CYS A 259 -23.67 -18.42 23.46
C CYS A 259 -24.45 -19.59 24.10
N HIS A 260 -25.75 -19.63 23.84
CA HIS A 260 -26.59 -20.79 24.13
C HIS A 260 -26.28 -21.92 23.13
N ASP A 261 -26.35 -21.60 21.84
CA ASP A 261 -26.08 -22.53 20.75
C ASP A 261 -24.69 -22.27 20.18
N CYS A 262 -23.81 -23.25 20.30
CA CYS A 262 -22.51 -23.26 19.66
C CYS A 262 -22.13 -24.69 19.30
N GLN A 263 -21.82 -24.94 18.03
CA GLN A 263 -21.41 -26.25 17.56
C GLN A 263 -19.91 -26.27 17.30
N ARG A 264 -19.19 -27.24 17.88
CA ARG A 264 -17.83 -27.60 17.49
C ARG A 264 -17.88 -28.71 16.44
N ILE A 265 -17.24 -28.50 15.29
CA ILE A 265 -17.10 -29.49 14.22
C ILE A 265 -15.64 -29.74 13.90
N GLU A 266 -15.35 -30.92 13.35
CA GLU A 266 -14.05 -31.28 12.80
C GLU A 266 -14.16 -31.51 11.29
N LEU A 267 -13.40 -30.77 10.51
CA LEU A 267 -13.22 -30.98 9.08
C LEU A 267 -11.95 -31.77 8.82
N LYS A 268 -12.10 -32.89 8.11
CA LYS A 268 -11.02 -33.80 7.74
C LYS A 268 -10.61 -33.58 6.29
N GLN A 269 -9.47 -34.16 5.91
CA GLN A 269 -8.99 -34.16 4.53
C GLN A 269 -10.08 -34.62 3.55
N GLY A 270 -10.24 -33.87 2.45
CA GLY A 270 -11.24 -34.10 1.40
C GLY A 270 -12.62 -33.50 1.70
N ASN A 271 -12.89 -33.04 2.93
CA ASN A 271 -14.15 -32.37 3.23
C ASN A 271 -14.20 -30.99 2.57
N THR A 272 -15.40 -30.64 2.10
CA THR A 272 -15.73 -29.27 1.67
C THR A 272 -16.77 -28.71 2.63
N PHE A 273 -16.60 -27.45 3.03
CA PHE A 273 -17.46 -26.77 3.98
C PHE A 273 -17.93 -25.44 3.38
N ILE A 274 -19.22 -25.17 3.49
CA ILE A 274 -19.83 -23.89 3.11
C ILE A 274 -20.31 -23.22 4.39
N ILE A 275 -19.85 -21.99 4.63
CA ILE A 275 -20.34 -21.15 5.73
C ILE A 275 -21.14 -20.00 5.12
N PRO A 276 -22.44 -19.88 5.45
CA PRO A 276 -23.26 -18.74 5.05
C PRO A 276 -22.84 -17.41 5.65
N SER A 277 -23.30 -16.35 5.00
CA SER A 277 -23.25 -14.97 5.48
C SER A 277 -23.63 -14.84 6.96
N GLY A 278 -22.78 -14.15 7.73
CA GLY A 278 -23.05 -13.74 9.11
C GLY A 278 -22.60 -14.69 10.20
N TRP A 279 -22.35 -15.97 9.89
CA TRP A 279 -21.98 -16.96 10.90
C TRP A 279 -20.69 -16.58 11.63
N ILE A 280 -20.78 -16.46 12.95
CA ILE A 280 -19.65 -16.17 13.82
C ILE A 280 -18.90 -17.47 14.05
N HIS A 281 -17.59 -17.47 13.78
CA HIS A 281 -16.81 -18.70 13.89
C HIS A 281 -15.36 -18.48 14.31
N ALA A 282 -14.83 -19.48 15.03
CA ALA A 282 -13.41 -19.58 15.38
C ALA A 282 -12.82 -20.87 14.80
N VAL A 283 -11.52 -20.90 14.53
CA VAL A 283 -10.87 -22.01 13.83
C VAL A 283 -9.58 -22.42 14.53
N TYR A 284 -9.48 -23.72 14.85
CA TYR A 284 -8.26 -24.34 15.36
C TYR A 284 -7.65 -25.31 14.35
N THR A 285 -6.32 -25.40 14.37
CA THR A 285 -5.51 -26.22 13.47
C THR A 285 -4.83 -27.35 14.25
N PRO A 286 -5.43 -28.55 14.34
CA PRO A 286 -4.86 -29.69 15.08
C PRO A 286 -3.56 -30.23 14.48
N GLN A 287 -3.33 -30.05 13.18
CA GLN A 287 -2.12 -30.48 12.48
C GLN A 287 -1.83 -29.55 11.30
N ASP A 288 -0.61 -29.56 10.78
CA ASP A 288 -0.25 -28.78 9.61
C ASP A 288 -1.21 -29.04 8.44
N THR A 289 -1.79 -27.97 7.93
CA THR A 289 -2.87 -28.01 6.93
C THR A 289 -2.59 -27.18 5.70
N LEU A 290 -3.14 -27.65 4.59
CA LEU A 290 -3.24 -26.90 3.34
C LEU A 290 -4.69 -26.93 2.89
N VAL A 291 -5.27 -25.75 2.69
CA VAL A 291 -6.70 -25.56 2.38
C VAL A 291 -6.83 -24.63 1.19
N PHE A 292 -7.80 -24.91 0.34
CA PHE A 292 -8.28 -23.98 -0.68
C PHE A 292 -9.69 -23.52 -0.35
N GLY A 293 -9.96 -22.23 -0.52
CA GLY A 293 -11.27 -21.67 -0.24
C GLY A 293 -11.50 -20.38 -1.00
N GLY A 294 -12.58 -19.67 -0.66
CA GLY A 294 -12.94 -18.44 -1.34
C GLY A 294 -14.19 -17.80 -0.76
N ASN A 295 -14.23 -16.47 -0.79
CA ASN A 295 -15.35 -15.69 -0.32
C ASN A 295 -16.22 -15.23 -1.50
N PHE A 296 -17.53 -15.19 -1.31
CA PHE A 296 -18.48 -14.74 -2.32
C PHE A 296 -19.69 -14.03 -1.66
N LEU A 297 -20.26 -13.08 -2.38
CA LEU A 297 -21.55 -12.46 -2.06
C LEU A 297 -22.60 -13.04 -3.01
N HIS A 298 -23.85 -13.13 -2.56
CA HIS A 298 -24.97 -13.64 -3.36
C HIS A 298 -26.28 -12.92 -3.04
N SER A 299 -27.27 -13.08 -3.91
CA SER A 299 -28.52 -12.31 -3.83
C SER A 299 -29.58 -12.88 -2.87
N PHE A 300 -29.29 -14.01 -2.23
CA PHE A 300 -30.27 -14.76 -1.42
C PHE A 300 -30.18 -14.48 0.09
N ASN A 301 -29.21 -13.66 0.52
CA ASN A 301 -29.10 -13.22 1.91
C ASN A 301 -28.53 -11.79 2.04
N ILE A 302 -28.94 -10.91 1.13
CA ILE A 302 -28.51 -9.50 1.10
C ILE A 302 -28.73 -8.79 2.45
N PRO A 303 -29.86 -8.97 3.16
CA PRO A 303 -30.08 -8.30 4.45
C PRO A 303 -28.98 -8.64 5.47
N MET A 304 -28.55 -9.90 5.55
CA MET A 304 -27.45 -10.29 6.43
C MET A 304 -26.12 -9.69 5.98
N GLN A 305 -25.80 -9.74 4.69
CA GLN A 305 -24.57 -9.12 4.14
C GLN A 305 -24.49 -7.63 4.52
N LEU A 306 -25.58 -6.88 4.35
CA LEU A 306 -25.66 -5.46 4.75
C LEU A 306 -25.57 -5.26 6.26
N CYS A 307 -26.20 -6.15 7.05
CA CYS A 307 -26.12 -6.13 8.51
C CYS A 307 -24.66 -6.24 8.98
N ILE A 308 -23.91 -7.21 8.46
CA ILE A 308 -22.49 -7.40 8.81
C ILE A 308 -21.66 -6.21 8.36
N TYR A 309 -21.86 -5.68 7.16
CA TYR A 309 -21.14 -4.49 6.71
C TYR A 309 -21.38 -3.27 7.62
N ASN A 310 -22.59 -3.12 8.17
CA ASN A 310 -22.89 -2.09 9.18
C ASN A 310 -22.20 -2.38 10.54
N ILE A 311 -22.10 -3.65 10.95
CA ILE A 311 -21.32 -4.05 12.15
C ILE A 311 -19.84 -3.67 11.95
N GLU A 312 -19.27 -3.92 10.77
CA GLU A 312 -17.89 -3.52 10.45
C GLU A 312 -17.67 -2.00 10.53
N ASP A 313 -18.69 -1.22 10.16
CA ASP A 313 -18.73 0.24 10.34
C ASP A 313 -18.67 0.65 11.80
N ARG A 314 -19.54 0.07 12.64
CA ARG A 314 -19.62 0.41 14.07
C ARG A 314 -18.38 -0.05 14.85
N THR A 315 -17.85 -1.22 14.51
CA THR A 315 -16.62 -1.79 15.09
C THR A 315 -15.33 -1.21 14.49
N ARG A 316 -15.44 -0.31 13.50
CA ARG A 316 -14.31 0.42 12.88
C ARG A 316 -13.25 -0.50 12.29
N VAL A 317 -13.67 -1.58 11.63
CA VAL A 317 -12.77 -2.47 10.88
C VAL A 317 -11.98 -1.67 9.87
N ARG A 318 -10.65 -1.82 9.88
CA ARG A 318 -9.74 -1.08 8.99
C ARG A 318 -10.04 -1.40 7.52
N THR A 319 -9.97 -0.39 6.66
CA THR A 319 -10.29 -0.50 5.22
C THR A 319 -9.52 -1.61 4.49
N LYS A 320 -8.29 -1.94 4.90
CA LYS A 320 -7.50 -3.05 4.32
C LYS A 320 -8.21 -4.42 4.45
N PHE A 321 -9.02 -4.61 5.49
CA PHE A 321 -9.68 -5.89 5.80
C PHE A 321 -11.16 -5.91 5.41
N ARG A 322 -11.64 -4.90 4.69
CA ARG A 322 -13.02 -4.84 4.23
C ARG A 322 -13.16 -5.32 2.79
N TYR A 323 -14.36 -5.73 2.43
CA TYR A 323 -14.69 -6.13 1.07
C TYR A 323 -14.38 -4.98 0.07
N PRO A 324 -13.54 -5.21 -0.96
CA PRO A 324 -13.21 -4.17 -1.94
C PRO A 324 -14.44 -3.78 -2.78
N PHE A 325 -14.69 -2.48 -2.92
CA PHE A 325 -15.77 -1.95 -3.78
C PHE A 325 -17.18 -2.43 -3.41
N TYR A 326 -17.47 -2.57 -2.12
CA TYR A 326 -18.72 -3.17 -1.63
C TYR A 326 -19.98 -2.45 -2.15
N TYR A 327 -20.09 -1.14 -1.97
CA TYR A 327 -21.27 -0.41 -2.44
C TYR A 327 -21.29 -0.24 -3.96
N GLU A 328 -20.15 -0.14 -4.63
CA GLU A 328 -20.06 -0.21 -6.09
C GLU A 328 -20.64 -1.53 -6.63
N MET A 329 -20.35 -2.66 -5.97
CA MET A 329 -20.95 -3.96 -6.28
C MET A 329 -22.48 -3.91 -6.09
N CYS A 330 -22.97 -3.33 -4.99
CA CYS A 330 -24.41 -3.18 -4.75
C CYS A 330 -25.13 -2.41 -5.88
N TRP A 331 -24.52 -1.37 -6.43
CA TRP A 331 -25.07 -0.66 -7.59
C TRP A 331 -25.18 -1.54 -8.83
N TYR A 332 -24.13 -2.32 -9.12
CA TYR A 332 -24.16 -3.25 -10.24
C TYR A 332 -25.17 -4.37 -10.03
N VAL A 333 -25.40 -4.85 -8.80
CA VAL A 333 -26.47 -5.81 -8.49
C VAL A 333 -27.83 -5.26 -8.93
N LEU A 334 -28.17 -4.02 -8.54
CA LEU A 334 -29.43 -3.40 -8.98
C LEU A 334 -29.53 -3.26 -10.50
N GLU A 335 -28.45 -2.79 -11.15
CA GLU A 335 -28.43 -2.65 -12.61
C GLU A 335 -28.63 -4.00 -13.32
N ARG A 336 -27.97 -5.06 -12.84
CA ARG A 336 -28.08 -6.39 -13.44
C ARG A 336 -29.48 -6.97 -13.32
N TYR A 337 -30.09 -6.87 -12.13
CA TYR A 337 -31.46 -7.33 -11.95
C TYR A 337 -32.43 -6.55 -12.81
N LEU A 338 -32.33 -5.21 -12.82
CA LEU A 338 -33.17 -4.37 -13.67
C LEU A 338 -33.04 -4.75 -15.14
N TYR A 339 -31.82 -4.87 -15.66
CA TYR A 339 -31.57 -5.23 -17.05
C TYR A 339 -32.10 -6.63 -17.40
N CYS A 340 -31.85 -7.64 -16.56
CA CYS A 340 -32.36 -8.99 -16.82
C CYS A 340 -33.88 -9.10 -16.75
N LEU A 341 -34.55 -8.26 -15.93
CA LEU A 341 -36.00 -8.26 -15.79
C LEU A 341 -36.74 -7.42 -16.84
N THR A 342 -36.10 -6.37 -17.37
CA THR A 342 -36.77 -5.36 -18.21
C THR A 342 -36.10 -5.11 -19.56
N ASN A 343 -34.87 -5.58 -19.75
CA ASN A 343 -33.99 -5.24 -20.86
C ASN A 343 -33.62 -3.74 -20.96
N ILE A 344 -33.85 -2.97 -19.89
CA ILE A 344 -33.45 -1.56 -19.73
C ILE A 344 -32.11 -1.53 -18.99
N SER A 345 -31.08 -0.91 -19.58
CA SER A 345 -29.77 -0.76 -18.94
C SER A 345 -29.52 0.69 -18.53
N HIS A 346 -29.00 0.85 -17.31
CA HIS A 346 -28.48 2.13 -16.80
C HIS A 346 -26.95 2.19 -16.85
N LEU A 347 -26.31 1.23 -17.53
CA LEU A 347 -24.88 1.31 -17.79
C LEU A 347 -24.58 2.43 -18.78
N THR A 348 -23.40 3.04 -18.68
CA THR A 348 -22.92 3.98 -19.70
C THR A 348 -22.77 3.29 -21.06
N PRO A 349 -22.85 4.02 -22.19
CA PRO A 349 -22.72 3.42 -23.53
C PRO A 349 -21.44 2.57 -23.71
N GLU A 350 -20.33 3.00 -23.12
CA GLU A 350 -19.08 2.23 -23.11
C GLU A 350 -19.24 0.87 -22.39
N PHE A 351 -19.89 0.87 -21.24
CA PHE A 351 -20.10 -0.33 -20.43
C PHE A 351 -21.13 -1.27 -21.08
N GLN A 352 -22.16 -0.72 -21.72
CA GLN A 352 -23.10 -1.49 -22.54
C GLN A 352 -22.37 -2.17 -23.71
N LYS A 353 -21.49 -1.44 -24.40
CA LYS A 353 -20.67 -1.98 -25.50
C LYS A 353 -19.80 -3.15 -25.06
N TYR A 354 -18.97 -2.99 -24.03
CA TYR A 354 -18.00 -4.02 -23.66
C TYR A 354 -18.54 -5.13 -22.75
N SER A 355 -19.59 -4.86 -21.97
CA SER A 355 -20.14 -5.85 -21.01
C SER A 355 -21.39 -6.54 -21.53
N LEU A 356 -22.29 -5.81 -22.22
CA LEU A 356 -23.54 -6.33 -22.78
C LEU A 356 -23.44 -6.66 -24.27
N GLY A 357 -22.42 -6.15 -24.96
CA GLY A 357 -22.23 -6.34 -26.41
C GLY A 357 -23.11 -5.44 -27.28
N ILE A 358 -23.75 -4.43 -26.69
CA ILE A 358 -24.66 -3.52 -27.39
C ILE A 358 -23.82 -2.47 -28.14
N GLY A 359 -23.88 -2.45 -29.47
CA GLY A 359 -23.12 -1.50 -30.29
C GLY A 359 -21.66 -1.87 -30.56
N LEU A 360 -21.30 -3.17 -30.46
CA LEU A 360 -20.01 -3.68 -30.93
C LEU A 360 -19.94 -3.69 -32.47
N THR A 361 -18.88 -3.12 -33.04
CA THR A 361 -18.59 -3.21 -34.48
C THR A 361 -17.44 -4.20 -34.73
N PRO A 362 -17.32 -4.78 -35.94
CA PRO A 362 -16.22 -5.70 -36.28
C PRO A 362 -14.82 -5.11 -36.04
N SER A 363 -14.66 -3.81 -36.29
CA SER A 363 -13.41 -3.06 -36.09
C SER A 363 -12.96 -2.98 -34.61
N ASP A 364 -13.90 -3.13 -33.66
CA ASP A 364 -13.59 -3.11 -32.23
C ASP A 364 -12.99 -4.43 -31.72
N LEU A 365 -13.10 -5.52 -32.50
CA LEU A 365 -12.57 -6.84 -32.14
C LEU A 365 -11.07 -6.96 -32.45
N GLU A 366 -10.54 -6.14 -33.37
CA GLU A 366 -9.15 -6.20 -33.83
C GLU A 366 -8.16 -5.47 -32.90
N ILE A 367 -8.64 -4.53 -32.07
CA ILE A 367 -7.77 -3.66 -31.25
C ILE A 367 -7.21 -4.38 -30.01
N ASN A 368 -7.70 -5.58 -29.67
CA ASN A 368 -7.27 -6.31 -28.48
C ASN A 368 -5.97 -7.15 -28.64
N ASP A 369 -5.35 -7.19 -29.82
CA ASP A 369 -4.20 -8.08 -30.08
C ASP A 369 -2.96 -7.45 -30.75
N VAL A 370 -2.72 -6.14 -30.59
CA VAL A 370 -1.44 -5.54 -31.02
C VAL A 370 -0.56 -5.21 -29.82
N SER A 371 0.26 -6.19 -29.46
CA SER A 371 1.51 -5.95 -28.74
C SER A 371 2.44 -5.06 -29.58
N MET A 372 2.96 -4.01 -28.95
CA MET A 372 4.03 -3.17 -29.48
C MET A 372 5.25 -4.01 -29.86
N ASP A 373 5.58 -4.07 -31.14
CA ASP A 373 6.93 -4.32 -31.62
C ASP A 373 7.19 -3.37 -32.81
N GLU A 374 8.15 -2.48 -32.65
CA GLU A 374 8.64 -1.59 -33.71
C GLU A 374 9.64 -2.35 -34.58
N THR A 375 9.47 -2.32 -35.91
CA THR A 375 10.59 -2.10 -36.87
C THR A 375 10.07 -1.89 -38.31
N SER A 376 10.41 -0.71 -38.84
CA SER A 376 10.57 -0.30 -40.24
C SER A 376 10.23 -1.25 -41.41
N ASN A 377 9.35 -0.82 -42.32
CA ASN A 377 9.69 -0.28 -43.65
C ASN A 377 8.43 0.00 -44.48
N GLY A 378 8.40 1.14 -45.17
CA GLY A 378 7.31 1.52 -46.03
C GLY A 378 7.29 0.77 -47.36
N ILE A 379 6.11 0.73 -47.99
CA ILE A 379 5.86 0.75 -49.44
C ILE A 379 4.42 1.29 -49.60
N ASN A 380 4.28 2.33 -50.43
CA ASN A 380 3.00 2.81 -50.95
C ASN A 380 2.42 1.80 -51.94
N SER A 381 1.10 1.60 -51.90
CA SER A 381 0.32 1.39 -53.13
C SER A 381 -1.13 1.75 -52.89
N ASP A 382 -1.57 2.79 -53.59
CA ASP A 382 -2.96 3.18 -53.78
C ASP A 382 -3.75 2.04 -54.45
N SER A 383 -4.95 1.79 -53.97
CA SER A 383 -6.04 1.28 -54.80
C SER A 383 -7.37 1.68 -54.16
N GLU A 384 -8.05 2.57 -54.85
CA GLU A 384 -9.40 3.06 -54.63
C GLU A 384 -10.40 1.90 -54.54
N ASN A 385 -11.33 1.99 -53.58
CA ASN A 385 -12.65 1.37 -53.67
C ASN A 385 -13.61 2.18 -52.80
N GLU A 386 -14.26 3.16 -53.43
CA GLU A 386 -15.51 3.73 -52.94
C GLU A 386 -16.58 2.62 -52.91
N VAL A 387 -17.12 2.32 -51.73
CA VAL A 387 -18.36 1.56 -51.60
C VAL A 387 -19.39 2.45 -50.92
N ASN A 388 -20.44 2.75 -51.67
CA ASN A 388 -21.55 3.64 -51.36
C ASN A 388 -22.14 3.45 -49.95
N VAL A 389 -22.11 4.53 -49.17
CA VAL A 389 -22.67 4.64 -47.81
C VAL A 389 -24.21 4.76 -47.80
N THR A 390 -24.87 4.85 -48.96
CA THR A 390 -26.27 5.29 -49.05
C THR A 390 -27.33 4.18 -49.17
N GLU A 391 -26.97 2.90 -49.25
CA GLU A 391 -27.96 1.80 -49.32
C GLU A 391 -28.16 0.99 -48.02
N LEU A 392 -27.30 1.18 -47.02
CA LEU A 392 -27.40 0.48 -45.72
C LEU A 392 -28.20 1.24 -44.67
N GLU A 393 -28.44 2.54 -44.85
CA GLU A 393 -29.26 3.34 -43.94
C GLU A 393 -30.76 3.18 -44.21
N ILE A 394 -31.17 2.87 -45.44
CA ILE A 394 -32.59 2.73 -45.81
C ILE A 394 -33.17 1.36 -45.39
N LYS A 395 -32.36 0.30 -45.30
CA LYS A 395 -32.82 -1.03 -44.83
C LYS A 395 -32.94 -1.16 -43.32
N LYS A 396 -32.36 -0.25 -42.53
CA LYS A 396 -32.48 -0.28 -41.06
C LYS A 396 -33.84 0.24 -40.57
N GLU A 397 -34.46 1.18 -41.28
CA GLU A 397 -35.76 1.75 -40.88
C GLU A 397 -36.96 0.83 -41.20
N GLU A 398 -36.84 -0.08 -42.19
CA GLU A 398 -37.93 -1.03 -42.50
C GLU A 398 -37.90 -2.31 -41.63
N ILE A 399 -36.75 -2.71 -41.10
CA ILE A 399 -36.63 -3.90 -40.23
C ILE A 399 -37.09 -3.60 -38.79
N GLU A 400 -37.17 -2.33 -38.39
CA GLU A 400 -37.60 -1.94 -37.04
C GLU A 400 -39.14 -1.93 -36.86
N LYS A 401 -39.91 -2.11 -37.95
CA LYS A 401 -41.39 -2.16 -37.90
C LYS A 401 -42.01 -3.55 -37.94
N GLN A 402 -41.21 -4.63 -37.99
CA GLN A 402 -41.73 -6.01 -37.96
C GLN A 402 -40.84 -6.95 -37.12
N LYS A 403 -40.60 -6.61 -35.84
CA LYS A 403 -40.22 -7.65 -34.87
C LYS A 403 -41.49 -8.30 -34.31
N PRO A 404 -41.66 -9.62 -34.40
CA PRO A 404 -42.63 -10.32 -33.58
C PRO A 404 -42.35 -9.97 -32.12
N GLN A 405 -43.38 -9.72 -31.31
CA GLN A 405 -43.24 -9.73 -29.86
C GLN A 405 -42.66 -11.08 -29.44
N VAL A 406 -41.34 -11.13 -29.26
CA VAL A 406 -40.71 -12.25 -28.59
C VAL A 406 -41.18 -12.13 -27.14
N ASN A 407 -42.12 -12.99 -26.75
CA ASN A 407 -42.50 -13.19 -25.35
C ASN A 407 -41.23 -13.49 -24.56
N THR A 408 -40.63 -12.47 -23.96
CA THR A 408 -39.59 -12.65 -22.96
C THR A 408 -40.20 -13.46 -21.81
N PRO A 409 -39.65 -14.63 -21.45
CA PRO A 409 -40.18 -15.40 -20.33
C PRO A 409 -40.20 -14.51 -19.10
N ARG A 410 -41.36 -14.43 -18.44
CA ARG A 410 -41.53 -13.66 -17.20
C ARG A 410 -40.68 -14.34 -16.13
N HIS A 411 -39.61 -13.68 -15.69
CA HIS A 411 -38.75 -14.16 -14.62
C HIS A 411 -39.38 -13.79 -13.28
N PHE A 412 -39.39 -14.73 -12.34
CA PHE A 412 -39.99 -14.58 -11.01
C PHE A 412 -38.88 -14.51 -9.95
N LEU A 413 -38.92 -13.53 -9.05
CA LEU A 413 -37.94 -13.37 -7.99
C LEU A 413 -38.25 -14.27 -6.80
N THR A 414 -37.22 -14.82 -6.16
CA THR A 414 -37.40 -15.48 -4.85
C THR A 414 -37.81 -14.50 -3.77
N PRO A 415 -38.53 -14.94 -2.71
CA PRO A 415 -38.78 -14.09 -1.55
C PRO A 415 -37.49 -13.48 -0.99
N PHE A 416 -36.39 -14.23 -1.01
CA PHE A 416 -35.07 -13.78 -0.56
C PHE A 416 -34.49 -12.67 -1.45
N GLU A 417 -34.57 -12.83 -2.77
CA GLU A 417 -34.11 -11.79 -3.70
C GLU A 417 -34.99 -10.54 -3.62
N LEU A 418 -36.32 -10.71 -3.53
CA LEU A 418 -37.25 -9.59 -3.41
C LEU A 418 -37.00 -8.78 -2.13
N GLU A 419 -36.91 -9.46 -0.97
CA GLU A 419 -36.54 -8.83 0.30
C GLU A 419 -35.15 -8.18 0.21
N GLY A 420 -34.18 -8.89 -0.35
CA GLY A 420 -32.81 -8.43 -0.47
C GLY A 420 -32.67 -7.19 -1.34
N LEU A 421 -33.34 -7.14 -2.49
CA LEU A 421 -33.32 -6.00 -3.40
C LEU A 421 -34.01 -4.78 -2.80
N TRP A 422 -35.11 -4.95 -2.05
CA TRP A 422 -35.72 -3.85 -1.30
C TRP A 422 -34.78 -3.29 -0.22
N ASN A 423 -34.11 -4.17 0.53
CA ASN A 423 -33.11 -3.76 1.53
C ASN A 423 -31.92 -3.03 0.89
N LEU A 424 -31.45 -3.52 -0.26
CA LEU A 424 -30.36 -2.90 -1.00
C LEU A 424 -30.73 -1.50 -1.50
N LEU A 425 -31.94 -1.37 -2.05
CA LEU A 425 -32.48 -0.11 -2.55
C LEU A 425 -32.57 0.91 -1.41
N GLY A 426 -33.24 0.55 -0.31
CA GLY A 426 -33.36 1.42 0.86
C GLY A 426 -32.00 1.79 1.43
N LYS A 427 -31.03 0.86 1.44
CA LYS A 427 -29.68 1.16 1.92
C LYS A 427 -28.95 2.16 1.03
N LEU A 428 -28.98 1.99 -0.29
CA LEU A 428 -28.33 2.90 -1.23
C LEU A 428 -28.96 4.30 -1.22
N GLU A 429 -30.25 4.41 -0.93
CA GLU A 429 -30.94 5.67 -0.71
C GLU A 429 -30.49 6.38 0.56
N GLU A 430 -30.45 5.65 1.68
CA GLU A 430 -30.05 6.12 3.00
C GLU A 430 -28.61 6.66 3.04
N LEU A 431 -27.71 6.10 2.22
CA LEU A 431 -26.30 6.50 2.21
C LEU A 431 -26.13 8.00 1.90
N PRO A 432 -25.31 8.72 2.69
CA PRO A 432 -25.02 10.13 2.43
C PRO A 432 -24.26 10.28 1.10
N ALA A 433 -24.38 11.44 0.45
CA ALA A 433 -23.87 11.67 -0.91
C ALA A 433 -22.38 11.31 -1.07
N ASN A 434 -21.56 11.54 -0.05
CA ASN A 434 -20.13 11.22 -0.02
C ASN A 434 -19.81 9.72 0.17
N LYS A 435 -20.79 8.88 0.53
CA LYS A 435 -20.67 7.42 0.71
C LYS A 435 -21.53 6.61 -0.26
N LYS A 436 -22.26 7.24 -1.19
CA LYS A 436 -23.09 6.51 -2.16
C LYS A 436 -22.25 5.61 -3.07
N CYS A 437 -20.98 5.93 -3.31
CA CYS A 437 -20.06 5.10 -4.09
C CYS A 437 -20.65 4.62 -5.43
N VAL A 438 -21.31 5.52 -6.16
CA VAL A 438 -21.86 5.19 -7.49
C VAL A 438 -20.70 4.86 -8.43
N PRO A 439 -20.65 3.65 -9.02
CA PRO A 439 -19.55 3.26 -9.89
C PRO A 439 -19.63 3.99 -11.23
N ALA A 440 -18.47 4.18 -11.88
CA ALA A 440 -18.35 4.96 -13.12
C ALA A 440 -19.14 4.36 -14.30
N GLY A 441 -19.49 3.07 -14.21
CA GLY A 441 -20.30 2.41 -15.21
C GLY A 441 -21.79 2.73 -15.15
N ILE A 442 -22.29 3.44 -14.13
CA ILE A 442 -23.72 3.75 -13.97
C ILE A 442 -23.97 5.20 -14.41
N GLN A 443 -24.83 5.38 -15.42
CA GLN A 443 -25.11 6.68 -16.02
C GLN A 443 -26.02 7.54 -15.16
N ASN A 444 -27.13 6.98 -14.66
CA ASN A 444 -28.11 7.71 -13.85
C ASN A 444 -28.53 6.88 -12.64
N ALA A 445 -27.86 7.11 -11.50
CA ALA A 445 -28.12 6.40 -10.26
C ALA A 445 -29.53 6.63 -9.71
N ALA A 446 -30.10 7.83 -9.87
CA ALA A 446 -31.44 8.13 -9.39
C ALA A 446 -32.52 7.41 -10.21
N ALA A 447 -32.39 7.42 -11.55
CA ALA A 447 -33.31 6.71 -12.42
C ALA A 447 -33.23 5.19 -12.23
N LEU A 448 -32.03 4.63 -12.03
CA LEU A 448 -31.86 3.22 -11.69
C LEU A 448 -32.65 2.84 -10.42
N LEU A 449 -32.61 3.67 -9.37
CA LEU A 449 -33.35 3.39 -8.13
C LEU A 449 -34.86 3.44 -8.38
N GLU A 450 -35.37 4.46 -9.09
CA GLU A 450 -36.81 4.57 -9.38
C GLU A 450 -37.32 3.43 -10.26
N ASP A 451 -36.62 3.13 -11.36
CA ASP A 451 -37.01 2.03 -12.27
C ASP A 451 -37.02 0.69 -11.52
N MET A 452 -36.03 0.47 -10.64
CA MET A 452 -35.99 -0.75 -9.84
C MET A 452 -37.15 -0.81 -8.84
N LYS A 453 -37.55 0.29 -8.19
CA LYS A 453 -38.74 0.31 -7.33
C LYS A 453 -39.99 -0.12 -8.10
N ASP A 454 -40.15 0.39 -9.31
CA ASP A 454 -41.31 0.09 -10.15
C ASP A 454 -41.34 -1.40 -10.55
N VAL A 455 -40.19 -1.99 -10.85
CA VAL A 455 -40.07 -3.43 -11.10
C VAL A 455 -40.41 -4.24 -9.85
N LEU A 456 -39.83 -3.91 -8.69
CA LEU A 456 -40.07 -4.65 -7.45
C LEU A 456 -41.53 -4.58 -7.00
N ARG A 457 -42.22 -3.45 -7.20
CA ARG A 457 -43.67 -3.34 -6.94
C ARG A 457 -44.49 -4.28 -7.84
N LYS A 458 -44.09 -4.46 -9.09
CA LYS A 458 -44.75 -5.41 -10.03
C LYS A 458 -44.50 -6.87 -9.62
N CYS A 459 -43.27 -7.19 -9.24
CA CYS A 459 -42.88 -8.53 -8.79
C CYS A 459 -43.49 -8.96 -7.44
N ALA A 460 -43.99 -8.03 -6.63
CA ALA A 460 -44.64 -8.34 -5.35
C ALA A 460 -45.93 -9.21 -5.48
N SER A 461 -46.47 -9.33 -6.70
CA SER A 461 -47.69 -10.10 -7.01
C SER A 461 -47.43 -11.51 -7.56
N ASP A 462 -46.16 -11.94 -7.62
CA ASP A 462 -45.75 -13.18 -8.28
C ASP A 462 -46.03 -14.45 -7.43
N GLN A 463 -46.35 -15.58 -8.08
CA GLN A 463 -46.70 -16.83 -7.40
C GLN A 463 -45.48 -17.69 -7.01
N VAL A 464 -45.43 -18.16 -5.76
CA VAL A 464 -44.29 -18.90 -5.16
C VAL A 464 -43.86 -20.16 -5.92
N LYS A 465 -44.76 -20.88 -6.61
CA LYS A 465 -44.39 -22.12 -7.33
C LYS A 465 -43.61 -21.88 -8.63
N LEU A 466 -43.67 -20.69 -9.21
CA LEU A 466 -43.00 -20.35 -10.48
C LEU A 466 -41.59 -19.76 -10.28
N VAL A 467 -41.15 -19.67 -9.02
CA VAL A 467 -39.99 -18.92 -8.57
C VAL A 467 -38.72 -19.76 -8.48
N TYR A 468 -38.85 -21.05 -8.16
CA TYR A 468 -37.73 -21.98 -8.02
C TYR A 468 -37.44 -22.68 -9.35
N THR A 469 -36.81 -21.94 -10.26
CA THR A 469 -36.55 -22.38 -11.64
C THR A 469 -35.32 -23.28 -11.77
N GLY A 470 -34.44 -23.30 -10.77
CA GLY A 470 -33.11 -23.91 -10.86
C GLY A 470 -32.13 -23.15 -11.77
N GLU A 471 -32.55 -22.02 -12.34
CA GLU A 471 -31.81 -21.27 -13.34
C GLU A 471 -31.55 -19.83 -12.87
N PRO A 472 -30.31 -19.31 -13.00
CA PRO A 472 -30.00 -17.93 -12.64
C PRO A 472 -30.76 -16.90 -13.46
N ILE A 473 -31.39 -15.95 -12.76
CA ILE A 473 -32.07 -14.78 -13.37
C ILE A 473 -31.02 -13.83 -13.94
N VAL A 474 -29.98 -13.54 -13.17
CA VAL A 474 -28.89 -12.69 -13.62
C VAL A 474 -27.86 -13.53 -14.37
N LYS A 475 -27.77 -13.27 -15.67
CA LYS A 475 -26.73 -13.82 -16.55
C LYS A 475 -26.19 -12.71 -17.44
N TRP A 476 -24.94 -12.85 -17.86
CA TRP A 476 -24.40 -11.99 -18.90
C TRP A 476 -24.72 -12.55 -20.29
N PRO A 477 -24.94 -11.70 -21.32
CA PRO A 477 -25.11 -12.15 -22.70
C PRO A 477 -23.92 -12.97 -23.20
N LYS A 478 -24.19 -13.97 -24.07
CA LYS A 478 -23.15 -14.74 -24.78
C LYS A 478 -22.41 -13.81 -25.75
N ARG A 479 -21.06 -13.83 -25.75
CA ARG A 479 -20.27 -13.10 -26.76
C ARG A 479 -20.32 -13.84 -28.10
N VAL A 480 -20.26 -13.09 -29.20
CA VAL A 480 -19.93 -13.62 -30.52
C VAL A 480 -18.45 -13.99 -30.49
N SER A 481 -18.13 -15.28 -30.56
CA SER A 481 -16.76 -15.75 -30.71
C SER A 481 -16.30 -15.48 -32.15
N THR A 482 -15.23 -14.71 -32.32
CA THR A 482 -14.41 -14.81 -33.53
C THR A 482 -13.76 -16.19 -33.50
N GLU A 483 -14.28 -17.12 -34.30
CA GLU A 483 -13.54 -18.33 -34.66
C GLU A 483 -12.26 -17.91 -35.38
N GLY A 484 -11.16 -17.87 -34.63
CA GLY A 484 -9.87 -17.47 -35.17
C GLY A 484 -8.82 -17.11 -34.12
N SER A 485 -8.69 -17.90 -33.05
CA SER A 485 -7.44 -18.12 -32.28
C SER A 485 -7.70 -18.90 -30.99
N LEU A 486 -7.89 -20.21 -31.15
CA LEU A 486 -7.52 -21.31 -30.25
C LEU A 486 -8.24 -22.54 -30.78
N ALA A 487 -7.76 -23.04 -31.92
CA ALA A 487 -8.05 -24.40 -32.31
C ALA A 487 -7.68 -25.30 -31.12
N HIS A 488 -8.64 -26.08 -30.67
CA HIS A 488 -8.44 -27.27 -29.86
C HIS A 488 -7.19 -28.01 -30.35
N ILE A 489 -6.07 -27.86 -29.63
CA ILE A 489 -5.07 -28.91 -29.63
C ILE A 489 -5.68 -30.03 -28.78
N GLN A 490 -6.45 -30.91 -29.43
CA GLN A 490 -6.67 -32.26 -28.95
C GLN A 490 -5.31 -32.93 -28.86
N LEU A 491 -4.66 -32.84 -27.70
CA LEU A 491 -3.62 -33.79 -27.34
C LEU A 491 -4.30 -35.13 -27.10
N ARG A 492 -4.20 -36.03 -28.09
CA ARG A 492 -4.47 -37.46 -27.91
C ARG A 492 -3.70 -37.98 -26.68
N PRO A 493 -4.27 -38.91 -25.91
CA PRO A 493 -3.65 -39.42 -24.70
C PRO A 493 -2.38 -40.18 -25.08
N THR A 494 -1.22 -39.57 -24.81
CA THR A 494 0.07 -40.25 -24.95
C THR A 494 0.50 -40.75 -23.58
N LYS A 495 0.78 -42.06 -23.57
CA LYS A 495 1.14 -42.87 -22.40
C LYS A 495 2.26 -42.23 -21.58
N GLY A 496 2.16 -42.45 -20.28
CA GLY A 496 3.03 -41.89 -19.24
C GLY A 496 4.50 -41.83 -19.64
N THR A 497 5.06 -40.64 -19.53
CA THR A 497 6.50 -40.45 -19.48
C THR A 497 6.84 -39.87 -18.11
N SER A 498 7.59 -40.67 -17.34
CA SER A 498 8.22 -40.34 -16.07
C SER A 498 8.71 -38.88 -15.99
N LEU A 499 8.43 -38.24 -14.85
CA LEU A 499 8.86 -36.91 -14.39
C LEU A 499 10.40 -36.67 -14.35
N SER A 500 11.20 -37.54 -14.96
CA SER A 500 12.66 -37.43 -15.03
C SER A 500 13.18 -36.53 -16.16
N ALA A 501 12.34 -36.14 -17.13
CA ALA A 501 12.78 -35.47 -18.36
C ALA A 501 12.87 -33.92 -18.32
N LEU A 502 12.42 -33.25 -17.25
CA LEU A 502 12.46 -31.78 -17.14
C LEU A 502 13.75 -31.20 -16.50
N ARG A 503 14.77 -32.02 -16.23
CA ARG A 503 16.11 -31.52 -15.84
C ARG A 503 16.88 -31.02 -17.08
N ARG A 504 16.60 -29.79 -17.54
CA ARG A 504 17.40 -29.14 -18.59
C ARG A 504 18.89 -29.06 -18.16
N ARG A 505 19.79 -29.50 -19.05
CA ARG A 505 21.26 -29.49 -18.86
C ARG A 505 21.80 -28.07 -18.68
N ARG A 506 22.71 -27.89 -17.71
CA ARG A 506 23.40 -26.62 -17.42
C ARG A 506 24.38 -26.26 -18.54
N VAL A 507 24.33 -25.02 -19.04
CA VAL A 507 25.31 -24.48 -20.00
C VAL A 507 26.53 -23.97 -19.23
N ARG A 508 27.74 -24.33 -19.69
CA ARG A 508 29.01 -23.91 -19.06
C ARG A 508 29.37 -22.49 -19.50
N CYS A 509 29.81 -21.63 -18.56
CA CYS A 509 30.14 -20.22 -18.87
C CYS A 509 31.43 -20.01 -19.69
N LYS A 510 32.22 -21.08 -19.92
CA LYS A 510 33.51 -21.09 -20.64
C LYS A 510 34.61 -20.16 -20.11
N ARG A 511 34.34 -19.33 -19.10
CA ARG A 511 35.28 -18.32 -18.57
C ARG A 511 35.64 -18.49 -17.09
N CYS A 512 34.93 -19.28 -16.28
CA CYS A 512 35.35 -19.52 -14.87
C CYS A 512 36.52 -20.51 -14.76
N ALA A 513 37.21 -20.54 -13.62
CA ALA A 513 38.35 -21.43 -13.38
C ALA A 513 37.99 -22.91 -13.62
N GLY A 514 36.79 -23.35 -13.19
CA GLY A 514 36.30 -24.70 -13.47
C GLY A 514 36.03 -24.97 -14.97
N CYS A 515 35.54 -23.98 -15.72
CA CYS A 515 35.32 -24.14 -17.17
C CYS A 515 36.62 -24.13 -17.97
N ARG A 516 37.64 -23.39 -17.52
CA ARG A 516 38.95 -23.27 -18.17
C ARG A 516 39.91 -24.42 -17.81
N ARG A 517 39.65 -25.18 -16.75
CA ARG A 517 40.46 -26.34 -16.36
C ARG A 517 40.39 -27.47 -17.38
N LYS A 518 41.54 -28.14 -17.59
CA LYS A 518 41.62 -29.46 -18.23
C LYS A 518 41.07 -30.53 -17.28
N GLU A 519 40.70 -31.69 -17.82
CA GLU A 519 40.16 -32.77 -16.99
C GLU A 519 41.27 -33.36 -16.13
N CYS A 520 40.99 -33.60 -14.84
CA CYS A 520 42.03 -33.91 -13.87
C CYS A 520 42.50 -35.37 -13.92
N GLY A 521 41.84 -36.26 -14.66
CA GLY A 521 42.20 -37.68 -14.79
C GLY A 521 41.92 -38.56 -13.55
N ALA A 522 42.03 -38.00 -12.34
CA ALA A 522 42.00 -38.74 -11.07
C ALA A 522 40.67 -38.67 -10.28
N CYS A 523 39.67 -37.91 -10.72
CA CYS A 523 38.38 -37.83 -10.01
C CYS A 523 37.45 -38.98 -10.40
N GLN A 524 36.50 -39.37 -9.54
CA GLN A 524 35.56 -40.47 -9.80
C GLN A 524 34.86 -40.37 -11.17
N TYR A 525 34.48 -39.16 -11.60
CA TYR A 525 33.86 -38.97 -12.91
C TYR A 525 34.85 -39.04 -14.08
N CYS A 526 36.14 -38.75 -13.85
CA CYS A 526 37.18 -39.00 -14.83
C CYS A 526 37.51 -40.49 -14.91
N HIS A 527 37.56 -41.21 -13.79
CA HIS A 527 37.75 -42.67 -13.78
C HIS A 527 36.61 -43.42 -14.48
N ASP A 528 35.40 -42.88 -14.50
CA ASP A 528 34.30 -43.44 -15.31
C ASP A 528 34.41 -43.08 -16.81
N MET A 529 35.13 -42.03 -17.20
CA MET A 529 35.22 -41.64 -18.62
C MET A 529 36.04 -42.66 -19.43
N ARG A 530 35.50 -43.07 -20.57
CA ARG A 530 36.15 -44.03 -21.49
C ARG A 530 37.56 -43.64 -21.93
N LYS A 531 37.83 -42.35 -22.12
CA LYS A 531 39.18 -41.83 -22.48
C LYS A 531 40.23 -41.97 -21.36
N PHE A 532 39.81 -42.24 -20.14
CA PHE A 532 40.67 -42.57 -19.01
C PHE A 532 40.51 -44.04 -18.59
N GLY A 533 40.02 -44.92 -19.49
CA GLY A 533 39.87 -46.36 -19.25
C GLY A 533 38.60 -46.79 -18.52
N GLY A 534 37.67 -45.86 -18.25
CA GLY A 534 36.45 -46.12 -17.49
C GLY A 534 35.27 -46.72 -18.28
N PRO A 535 34.28 -47.32 -17.59
CA PRO A 535 33.13 -47.98 -18.23
C PRO A 535 32.12 -47.01 -18.89
N GLY A 536 32.19 -45.71 -18.61
CA GLY A 536 31.40 -44.66 -19.28
C GLY A 536 29.92 -44.64 -18.90
N ARG A 537 29.57 -45.18 -17.73
CA ARG A 537 28.17 -45.38 -17.32
C ARG A 537 27.54 -44.12 -16.74
N MET A 538 28.31 -43.28 -16.07
CA MET A 538 27.81 -42.12 -15.33
C MET A 538 27.58 -40.89 -16.22
N LYS A 539 28.28 -40.79 -17.37
CA LYS A 539 28.17 -39.67 -18.35
C LYS A 539 28.23 -38.28 -17.70
N LYS A 540 29.05 -38.11 -16.65
CA LYS A 540 29.30 -36.83 -15.97
C LYS A 540 30.64 -36.24 -16.43
N GLY A 541 30.73 -34.92 -16.47
CA GLY A 541 32.00 -34.22 -16.70
C GLY A 541 32.89 -34.28 -15.46
N CYS A 542 34.21 -34.17 -15.62
CA CYS A 542 35.18 -34.09 -14.53
C CYS A 542 34.72 -33.16 -13.38
N MET A 543 34.80 -33.64 -12.12
CA MET A 543 34.42 -32.86 -10.92
C MET A 543 35.17 -31.54 -10.84
N MET A 544 36.46 -31.54 -11.14
CA MET A 544 37.30 -30.35 -11.12
C MET A 544 37.00 -29.36 -12.26
N ARG A 545 36.14 -29.76 -13.21
CA ARG A 545 35.63 -28.91 -14.31
C ARG A 545 34.18 -28.48 -14.11
N GLN A 546 33.68 -28.54 -12.88
CA GLN A 546 32.37 -28.00 -12.57
C GLN A 546 32.39 -26.49 -12.79
N CYS A 547 31.47 -26.00 -13.63
CA CYS A 547 31.32 -24.58 -13.87
C CYS A 547 30.98 -23.91 -12.55
N LEU A 548 31.88 -23.05 -12.05
CA LEU A 548 31.69 -22.31 -10.80
C LEU A 548 30.54 -21.29 -10.92
N THR A 549 30.13 -20.98 -12.15
CA THR A 549 28.91 -20.22 -12.39
C THR A 549 27.69 -21.14 -12.27
N VAL A 550 27.37 -21.52 -11.02
CA VAL A 550 26.03 -21.94 -10.60
C VAL A 550 25.69 -21.10 -9.39
N VAL A 551 25.30 -19.85 -9.66
CA VAL A 551 24.53 -19.05 -8.72
C VAL A 551 23.45 -18.36 -9.55
N SER A 552 22.21 -18.82 -9.37
CA SER A 552 21.01 -18.09 -9.78
C SER A 552 21.10 -16.67 -9.23
N LYS A 553 20.87 -15.65 -10.08
CA LYS A 553 20.94 -14.23 -9.70
C LYS A 553 20.15 -13.98 -8.42
N LEU A 554 20.90 -13.81 -7.31
CA LEU A 554 20.55 -13.32 -5.98
C LEU A 554 20.90 -14.33 -4.86
N PHE A 555 22.19 -14.54 -4.60
CA PHE A 555 22.80 -14.56 -3.26
C PHE A 555 24.33 -14.69 -3.42
N VAL A 556 25.10 -14.07 -2.51
CA VAL A 556 26.57 -13.87 -2.52
C VAL A 556 27.09 -12.75 -3.43
N LEU A 557 26.71 -11.51 -3.07
CA LEU A 557 27.64 -10.38 -2.90
C LEU A 557 27.12 -9.60 -1.68
N LEU A 558 27.33 -10.21 -0.50
CA LEU A 558 27.16 -9.59 0.81
C LEU A 558 28.50 -9.75 1.54
N HIS A 559 29.50 -9.02 1.05
CA HIS A 559 30.51 -8.27 1.81
C HIS A 559 31.60 -7.84 0.82
N LEU A 560 32.00 -6.57 0.92
CA LEU A 560 32.98 -5.85 0.07
C LEU A 560 32.53 -5.47 -1.34
N SER A 561 31.63 -4.48 -1.40
CA SER A 561 31.82 -3.30 -2.26
C SER A 561 30.98 -2.14 -1.68
N SER A 562 31.33 -1.74 -0.46
CA SER A 562 31.19 -0.34 -0.06
C SER A 562 32.25 0.45 -0.83
N PHE A 563 31.98 1.73 -1.10
CA PHE A 563 32.70 2.64 -2.01
C PHE A 563 32.20 2.59 -3.46
N VAL A 564 31.13 3.36 -3.73
CA VAL A 564 31.22 4.30 -4.87
C VAL A 564 31.85 5.56 -4.31
N SER A 565 33.09 5.73 -4.73
CA SER A 565 33.94 6.90 -4.67
C SER A 565 33.17 8.16 -5.07
N PHE A 566 33.24 9.17 -4.20
CA PHE A 566 33.63 10.49 -4.68
C PHE A 566 35.10 10.36 -5.10
N GLN A 567 35.39 10.64 -6.37
CA GLN A 567 36.73 10.55 -6.93
C GLN A 567 37.42 11.91 -6.77
N GLU A 568 38.56 11.91 -6.08
CA GLU A 568 39.81 12.63 -6.37
C GLU A 568 40.96 11.84 -5.70
N PRO A 569 42.22 11.91 -6.21
CA PRO A 569 43.11 10.75 -6.36
C PRO A 569 44.03 10.45 -5.16
N GLY A 570 44.31 9.16 -4.92
CA GLY A 570 45.37 8.69 -4.01
C GLY A 570 45.35 7.16 -3.82
N ASP A 571 46.48 6.49 -4.06
CA ASP A 571 46.69 5.03 -4.09
C ASP A 571 46.47 4.28 -2.76
N GLY A 572 45.96 3.04 -2.80
CA GLY A 572 46.11 2.06 -1.70
C GLY A 572 45.10 0.89 -1.68
N LYS A 573 45.61 -0.36 -1.57
CA LYS A 573 44.89 -1.66 -1.76
C LYS A 573 44.09 -2.17 -0.53
N ILE A 574 43.10 -3.02 -0.83
CA ILE A 574 42.15 -3.72 0.07
C ILE A 574 42.73 -5.07 0.56
N ASN A 575 42.46 -5.45 1.82
CA ASN A 575 42.67 -6.80 2.36
C ASN A 575 41.30 -7.48 2.63
N GLU A 576 41.18 -8.76 2.26
CA GLU A 576 39.98 -9.59 2.41
C GLU A 576 40.23 -10.64 3.51
N ASP A 577 39.57 -10.56 4.67
CA ASP A 577 39.24 -11.71 5.54
C ASP A 577 38.38 -11.29 6.78
N LEU A 578 37.09 -11.69 6.75
CA LEU A 578 36.04 -11.81 7.81
C LEU A 578 35.21 -10.59 8.34
N PRO A 579 33.87 -10.77 8.54
CA PRO A 579 32.91 -9.74 8.96
C PRO A 579 32.46 -9.86 10.45
N SER A 580 32.14 -8.70 11.04
CA SER A 580 31.69 -8.43 12.42
C SER A 580 32.79 -8.35 13.49
N CYS A 581 32.91 -7.15 14.07
CA CYS A 581 33.93 -6.63 15.01
C CYS A 581 35.23 -6.15 14.33
N TRP A 582 35.70 -4.94 14.65
CA TRP A 582 37.06 -4.50 14.30
C TRP A 582 37.78 -3.91 15.52
N GLU A 583 38.97 -4.46 15.75
CA GLU A 583 40.07 -3.93 16.55
C GLU A 583 40.83 -2.81 15.79
N CYS A 584 41.73 -2.13 16.49
CA CYS A 584 42.41 -0.90 16.09
C CYS A 584 43.68 -1.11 15.21
N PRO A 585 43.95 -0.28 14.18
CA PRO A 585 45.04 -0.46 13.22
C PRO A 585 46.42 0.06 13.67
N LYS A 586 46.90 -0.29 14.88
CA LYS A 586 48.30 0.00 15.30
C LYS A 586 49.20 -1.23 15.52
N CYS A 587 48.71 -2.45 15.30
CA CYS A 587 49.43 -3.67 15.69
C CYS A 587 49.77 -4.67 14.55
N TYR A 588 49.96 -4.23 13.29
CA TYR A 588 50.51 -5.14 12.27
C TYR A 588 51.61 -4.52 11.40
N GLN A 589 52.65 -3.98 12.03
CA GLN A 589 53.99 -3.99 11.47
C GLN A 589 55.01 -4.29 12.58
N GLY A 590 55.58 -5.49 12.60
CA GLY A 590 56.64 -5.88 13.53
C GLY A 590 56.86 -7.39 13.68
N LYS A 591 57.50 -7.98 12.66
CA LYS A 591 58.18 -9.29 12.50
C LYS A 591 58.35 -10.26 13.71
N ASP A 592 58.11 -11.54 13.39
CA ASP A 592 58.94 -12.74 13.64
C ASP A 592 59.92 -12.75 14.82
N SER A 593 59.68 -13.63 15.82
CA SER A 593 60.54 -14.80 16.13
C SER A 593 60.25 -15.43 17.52
N ALA A 594 60.05 -16.76 17.48
CA ALA A 594 60.39 -17.83 18.43
C ALA A 594 60.07 -17.79 19.96
N SER A 595 59.55 -18.96 20.38
CA SER A 595 59.79 -19.74 21.62
C SER A 595 59.01 -19.49 22.93
N GLU A 596 58.28 -20.56 23.29
CA GLU A 596 58.15 -21.25 24.59
C GLU A 596 57.24 -20.75 25.75
N VAL A 597 56.21 -21.58 26.00
CA VAL A 597 55.87 -22.34 27.24
C VAL A 597 55.37 -21.61 28.53
N GLN A 598 54.18 -22.09 28.96
CA GLN A 598 53.62 -22.29 30.33
C GLN A 598 52.80 -21.24 31.11
N LEU A 599 51.57 -21.71 31.42
CA LEU A 599 50.86 -21.74 32.71
C LEU A 599 50.38 -20.44 33.42
N ARG A 600 49.05 -20.44 33.58
CA ARG A 600 48.22 -20.06 34.76
C ARG A 600 47.80 -18.60 35.00
N SER A 601 46.48 -18.53 35.22
CA SER A 601 45.72 -17.72 36.20
C SER A 601 45.57 -16.20 36.01
N SER A 602 44.32 -15.83 35.70
CA SER A 602 43.51 -14.78 36.34
C SER A 602 43.93 -13.29 36.31
N LEU A 603 42.92 -12.47 35.96
CA LEU A 603 42.70 -11.04 36.25
C LEU A 603 43.33 -9.98 35.32
N CYS A 604 42.48 -8.96 35.09
CA CYS A 604 42.75 -7.60 34.61
C CYS A 604 42.65 -7.32 33.09
N VAL A 605 41.44 -6.99 32.62
CA VAL A 605 41.23 -6.11 31.45
C VAL A 605 40.47 -4.87 31.94
N SER A 606 41.20 -3.95 32.54
CA SER A 606 40.75 -2.58 32.82
C SER A 606 41.92 -1.66 32.54
N GLU A 607 41.96 -1.03 31.35
CA GLU A 607 42.55 0.32 31.16
C GLU A 607 42.53 0.84 29.70
N THR A 608 42.29 0.02 28.68
CA THR A 608 42.42 0.51 27.27
C THR A 608 41.14 1.01 26.61
N LEU A 609 39.97 0.96 27.29
CA LEU A 609 38.72 1.53 26.77
C LEU A 609 38.54 3.04 27.05
N PHE A 610 39.45 3.68 27.79
CA PHE A 610 39.26 5.07 28.24
C PHE A 610 39.73 6.13 27.21
N CYS A 611 40.60 5.77 26.24
CA CYS A 611 41.25 6.79 25.39
C CYS A 611 40.50 7.17 24.10
N SER A 612 39.63 6.29 23.56
CA SER A 612 38.82 6.57 22.36
C SER A 612 37.46 7.19 22.67
N HIS A 613 36.92 6.93 23.87
CA HIS A 613 35.70 7.59 24.37
C HIS A 613 35.99 9.07 24.69
N GLN A 614 37.16 9.38 25.27
CA GLN A 614 37.55 10.74 25.59
C GLN A 614 37.70 11.61 24.33
N THR A 615 38.26 11.10 23.23
CA THR A 615 38.50 11.92 22.02
C THR A 615 37.20 12.25 21.27
N PHE A 616 36.22 11.32 21.23
CA PHE A 616 34.91 11.54 20.63
C PHE A 616 34.00 12.44 21.48
N VAL A 617 34.00 12.24 22.81
CA VAL A 617 33.28 13.10 23.77
C VAL A 617 33.92 14.51 23.84
N THR A 618 35.23 14.64 23.63
CA THR A 618 35.91 15.95 23.58
C THR A 618 35.64 16.67 22.26
N ALA A 619 35.56 15.98 21.11
CA ALA A 619 35.25 16.60 19.82
C ALA A 619 33.79 17.11 19.78
N VAL A 620 32.83 16.27 20.17
CA VAL A 620 31.41 16.64 20.26
C VAL A 620 31.16 17.63 21.40
N GLY A 621 31.82 17.45 22.55
CA GLY A 621 31.79 18.36 23.68
C GLY A 621 32.42 19.73 23.40
N SER A 622 33.44 19.82 22.55
CA SER A 622 34.04 21.10 22.15
C SER A 622 33.12 21.91 21.23
N GLN A 623 32.37 21.25 20.33
CA GLN A 623 31.37 21.92 19.48
C GLN A 623 30.15 22.37 20.29
N ILE A 624 29.70 21.55 21.24
CA ILE A 624 28.60 21.90 22.16
C ILE A 624 29.01 23.05 23.08
N ASN A 625 30.22 23.06 23.65
CA ASN A 625 30.72 24.17 24.47
C ASN A 625 30.96 25.46 23.67
N ARG A 626 31.32 25.36 22.38
CA ARG A 626 31.42 26.54 21.49
C ARG A 626 30.05 27.19 21.28
N TYR A 627 28.99 26.40 21.16
CA TYR A 627 27.61 26.89 20.97
C TYR A 627 26.99 27.44 22.27
N ILE A 628 27.27 26.81 23.43
CA ILE A 628 26.82 27.29 24.74
C ILE A 628 27.53 28.62 25.11
N ASN A 629 28.80 28.81 24.73
CA ASN A 629 29.52 30.07 24.98
C ASN A 629 29.09 31.23 24.06
N ILE A 630 28.54 30.97 22.87
CA ILE A 630 27.98 32.03 22.01
C ILE A 630 26.66 32.58 22.58
N TYR A 631 25.87 31.76 23.27
CA TYR A 631 24.64 32.19 23.94
C TYR A 631 24.86 32.87 25.31
N ARG A 632 26.07 32.82 25.87
CA ARG A 632 26.41 33.51 27.13
C ARG A 632 27.05 34.91 26.94
N HIS A 633 27.33 35.33 25.70
CA HIS A 633 28.06 36.58 25.44
C HIS A 633 27.21 37.74 24.88
N THR A 634 25.88 37.66 24.90
CA THR A 634 24.99 38.77 24.49
C THR A 634 24.22 39.44 25.63
N ASP A 635 24.60 39.23 26.89
CA ASP A 635 24.06 39.98 28.04
C ASP A 635 25.17 40.45 28.97
N SER A 636 25.71 41.64 28.69
CA SER A 636 26.13 42.66 29.67
C SER A 636 27.04 43.70 29.01
N ARG A 637 26.47 44.85 28.64
CA ARG A 637 27.15 46.15 28.74
C ARG A 637 26.11 47.26 28.82
N THR A 638 26.05 47.84 30.01
CA THR A 638 25.28 49.02 30.42
C THR A 638 25.83 50.30 29.78
N SER A 639 24.95 51.22 29.35
CA SER A 639 24.81 52.59 29.90
C SER A 639 24.00 53.53 28.97
N HIS A 640 22.99 54.15 29.57
CA HIS A 640 22.11 55.25 29.14
C HIS A 640 22.89 56.58 28.87
N PRO A 641 22.34 57.67 28.26
CA PRO A 641 21.02 58.26 28.63
C PRO A 641 20.16 59.03 27.57
N GLU A 642 18.94 59.37 28.05
CA GLU A 642 17.98 60.47 27.69
C GLU A 642 17.14 60.39 26.39
N ARG A 643 15.80 60.17 26.48
CA ARG A 643 14.64 61.11 26.68
C ARG A 643 14.35 61.96 25.41
N LEU A 644 13.13 62.14 24.87
CA LEU A 644 11.78 62.21 25.47
C LEU A 644 10.67 62.06 24.39
N GLU A 645 9.53 61.50 24.82
CA GLU A 645 8.12 61.83 24.46
C GLU A 645 7.51 61.63 23.06
N SER A 646 6.54 60.70 22.98
CA SER A 646 5.08 61.00 23.01
C SER A 646 4.28 59.76 22.58
N SER A 647 3.52 59.14 23.50
CA SER A 647 2.04 59.23 23.58
C SER A 647 1.33 58.59 22.36
N LYS A 648 0.39 57.65 22.48
CA LYS A 648 -0.54 57.35 23.57
C LYS A 648 -1.44 56.15 23.16
N ILE A 649 -2.04 55.53 24.19
CA ILE A 649 -3.30 54.76 24.21
C ILE A 649 -3.17 53.26 23.87
N ALA A 650 -3.17 52.33 24.85
CA ALA A 650 -4.21 51.97 25.85
C ALA A 650 -5.42 51.25 25.21
N PHE A 651 -6.05 50.22 25.76
CA PHE A 651 -5.97 49.51 27.05
C PHE A 651 -6.75 48.17 26.84
N PHE A 652 -6.29 47.03 27.38
CA PHE A 652 -6.91 46.25 28.50
C PHE A 652 -8.27 45.57 28.20
N ASN A 653 -8.48 44.30 28.56
CA ASN A 653 -8.68 43.93 29.97
C ASN A 653 -8.25 42.49 30.35
N ARG A 654 -7.40 42.49 31.37
CA ARG A 654 -7.17 41.55 32.51
C ARG A 654 -8.47 41.28 33.31
N PRO A 655 -8.50 40.65 34.52
CA PRO A 655 -7.41 40.14 35.38
C PRO A 655 -7.65 38.81 36.11
N ALA A 656 -6.59 38.28 36.72
CA ALA A 656 -6.65 37.79 38.11
C ALA A 656 -5.55 38.48 38.93
N LYS A 657 -5.95 39.17 40.01
CA LYS A 657 -5.12 39.82 41.06
C LYS A 657 -4.62 38.73 42.03
N LEU A 658 -3.35 38.69 42.44
CA LEU A 658 -2.63 39.54 43.41
C LEU A 658 -3.14 39.43 44.85
N SER A 659 -2.30 38.92 45.75
CA SER A 659 -1.59 39.65 46.83
C SER A 659 -1.27 38.70 48.00
N ASN A 660 0.03 38.52 48.31
CA ASN A 660 0.81 39.12 49.43
C ASN A 660 0.56 38.38 50.75
N GLY A 661 1.54 37.84 51.48
CA GLY A 661 2.89 38.30 51.87
C GLY A 661 2.92 38.20 53.41
N ALA A 662 3.97 37.92 54.19
CA ALA A 662 5.41 37.68 54.09
C ALA A 662 5.77 36.79 55.33
N SER A 663 6.93 36.13 55.48
CA SER A 663 8.13 36.74 56.09
C SER A 663 9.31 35.73 56.18
N SER A 664 10.48 36.24 55.80
CA SER A 664 11.89 35.95 56.14
C SER A 664 12.33 34.80 57.07
N SER A 665 13.38 34.08 56.64
CA SER A 665 14.66 33.95 57.38
C SER A 665 15.80 33.52 56.44
N GLY A 666 17.02 34.03 56.68
CA GLY A 666 18.25 33.81 55.89
C GLY A 666 18.80 32.37 55.98
N SER A 667 19.93 31.99 55.41
CA SER A 667 21.10 32.71 54.90
C SER A 667 22.01 31.71 54.14
N GLU A 668 23.02 32.25 53.45
CA GLU A 668 24.30 31.63 53.07
C GLU A 668 24.43 30.82 51.75
N LEU A 669 25.30 31.38 50.90
CA LEU A 669 26.04 30.73 49.83
C LEU A 669 27.17 29.89 50.44
N HIS A 670 27.28 28.62 50.05
CA HIS A 670 28.56 27.92 49.99
C HIS A 670 28.60 26.94 48.80
N HIS A 671 29.67 27.05 48.02
CA HIS A 671 30.07 26.12 46.99
C HIS A 671 30.22 24.70 47.54
N LEU A 672 29.63 23.70 46.87
CA LEU A 672 29.99 22.29 47.09
C LEU A 672 30.07 21.53 45.75
N ARG A 673 31.32 21.21 45.44
CA ARG A 673 31.81 20.19 44.52
C ARG A 673 31.30 18.82 45.00
N VAL A 674 30.80 17.96 44.12
CA VAL A 674 30.58 16.53 44.45
C VAL A 674 31.24 15.64 43.39
N PRO A 675 31.92 14.55 43.80
CA PRO A 675 32.91 13.81 43.02
C PRO A 675 32.36 12.54 42.36
N LEU A 676 33.11 12.03 41.39
CA LEU A 676 33.04 10.66 40.88
C LEU A 676 33.52 9.67 41.96
N SER A 677 32.63 8.85 42.51
CA SER A 677 32.94 7.49 42.99
C SER A 677 31.69 6.79 43.54
N ALA A 678 31.18 5.78 42.82
CA ALA A 678 30.62 4.54 43.37
C ALA A 678 30.12 3.65 42.20
N LEU A 679 31.03 2.83 41.67
CA LEU A 679 30.70 1.54 41.08
C LEU A 679 30.73 0.52 42.23
N GLN A 680 29.60 -0.10 42.58
CA GLN A 680 29.42 -1.54 42.84
C GLN A 680 28.16 -1.83 43.67
N GLU A 681 27.69 -3.08 43.49
CA GLU A 681 26.56 -3.77 44.13
C GLU A 681 25.20 -3.41 43.49
N GLY A 682 24.45 -4.33 42.88
CA GLY A 682 24.24 -5.74 43.18
C GLY A 682 22.96 -5.87 43.99
N GLY A 683 21.89 -6.43 43.42
CA GLY A 683 20.70 -6.84 44.17
C GLY A 683 19.41 -6.12 43.82
N THR A 684 18.41 -6.95 43.57
CA THR A 684 16.98 -6.73 43.30
C THR A 684 16.23 -5.98 44.40
N GLU A 685 15.25 -5.14 44.03
CA GLU A 685 13.85 -5.28 44.49
C GLU A 685 12.91 -4.35 43.70
N ALA A 686 11.70 -4.86 43.50
CA ALA A 686 10.62 -4.33 42.71
C ALA A 686 9.77 -3.27 43.45
N ASP A 687 8.94 -2.61 42.64
CA ASP A 687 7.70 -1.92 42.98
C ASP A 687 7.71 -0.67 43.86
N ARG A 688 7.49 0.47 43.19
CA ARG A 688 6.56 1.51 43.65
C ARG A 688 5.95 2.28 42.47
N GLU A 689 4.69 1.94 42.21
CA GLU A 689 3.56 2.81 41.85
C GLU A 689 3.70 3.82 40.70
N SER A 690 2.79 3.65 39.73
CA SER A 690 1.79 4.67 39.36
C SER A 690 2.28 6.13 39.17
N ALA A 691 2.23 6.58 37.92
CA ALA A 691 2.23 7.99 37.49
C ALA A 691 3.44 8.85 37.94
N GLY A 692 4.44 9.01 37.07
CA GLY A 692 5.37 10.15 37.16
C GLY A 692 6.74 9.96 36.50
N GLY A 693 6.96 10.63 35.37
CA GLY A 693 8.24 11.18 34.89
C GLY A 693 9.56 10.38 35.06
N GLY A 694 9.88 9.51 34.10
CA GLY A 694 11.27 9.24 33.65
C GLY A 694 11.56 10.08 32.39
N PRO A 695 12.81 10.54 32.12
CA PRO A 695 13.03 11.74 31.32
C PRO A 695 12.74 11.50 29.82
N THR A 696 11.52 11.79 29.40
CA THR A 696 11.20 12.18 28.01
C THR A 696 12.15 13.28 27.50
N CYS A 697 12.76 14.03 28.42
CA CYS A 697 13.83 14.99 28.21
C CYS A 697 15.05 14.40 27.48
N GLU A 698 15.52 13.18 27.75
CA GLU A 698 16.81 12.72 27.20
C GLU A 698 16.77 12.55 25.67
N ARG A 699 15.71 11.93 25.15
CA ARG A 699 15.51 11.80 23.69
C ARG A 699 15.33 13.16 23.02
N GLU A 700 14.50 14.04 23.59
CA GLU A 700 14.22 15.35 23.00
C GLU A 700 15.45 16.26 23.01
N VAL A 701 16.28 16.17 24.05
CA VAL A 701 17.57 16.85 24.14
C VAL A 701 18.51 16.32 23.06
N TRP A 702 18.68 15.00 22.92
CA TRP A 702 19.56 14.43 21.90
C TRP A 702 19.10 14.74 20.47
N VAL A 703 17.80 14.64 20.18
CA VAL A 703 17.28 15.03 18.86
C VAL A 703 17.51 16.54 18.63
N SER A 704 17.40 17.38 19.66
CA SER A 704 17.72 18.81 19.55
C SER A 704 19.21 19.06 19.28
N VAL A 705 20.11 18.27 19.87
CA VAL A 705 21.54 18.30 19.57
C VAL A 705 21.81 17.83 18.13
N PHE A 706 21.19 16.73 17.72
CA PHE A 706 21.34 16.17 16.38
C PHE A 706 20.88 17.12 15.26
N ARG A 707 20.01 18.10 15.54
CA ARG A 707 19.61 19.11 14.55
C ARG A 707 20.77 19.98 14.06
N TYR A 708 21.86 20.07 14.80
CA TYR A 708 23.06 20.82 14.42
C TYR A 708 24.06 19.98 13.61
N LEU A 709 23.83 18.67 13.47
CA LEU A 709 24.71 17.77 12.74
C LEU A 709 24.40 17.78 11.23
N SER A 710 25.44 17.59 10.41
CA SER A 710 25.23 17.38 8.99
C SER A 710 24.56 16.02 8.73
N ARG A 711 23.97 15.83 7.55
CA ARG A 711 23.38 14.53 7.18
C ARG A 711 24.41 13.40 7.18
N ALA A 712 25.67 13.72 6.86
CA ALA A 712 26.77 12.76 6.90
C ALA A 712 27.07 12.36 8.36
N ASP A 713 27.14 13.34 9.25
CA ASP A 713 27.39 13.10 10.68
C ASP A 713 26.23 12.34 11.33
N LEU A 714 24.98 12.62 10.94
CA LEU A 714 23.82 11.84 11.39
C LEU A 714 23.93 10.37 10.98
N CYS A 715 24.42 10.08 9.78
CA CYS A 715 24.66 8.70 9.35
C CYS A 715 25.78 8.02 10.17
N ILE A 716 26.77 8.78 10.64
CA ILE A 716 27.81 8.28 11.56
C ILE A 716 27.21 8.04 12.96
N CYS A 717 26.41 8.97 13.48
CA CYS A 717 25.71 8.84 14.76
C CYS A 717 24.77 7.63 14.79
N MET A 718 24.16 7.28 13.65
CA MET A 718 23.34 6.07 13.51
C MET A 718 24.12 4.77 13.79
N ALA A 719 25.45 4.77 13.67
CA ALA A 719 26.28 3.59 13.93
C ALA A 719 26.68 3.43 15.41
N VAL A 720 26.39 4.41 16.27
CA VAL A 720 26.85 4.44 17.67
C VAL A 720 26.12 3.40 18.53
N CYS A 721 24.79 3.40 18.55
CA CYS A 721 23.98 2.42 19.27
C CYS A 721 22.55 2.33 18.73
N LYS A 722 21.78 1.34 19.17
CA LYS A 722 20.38 1.14 18.73
C LYS A 722 19.48 2.35 19.04
N ASN A 723 19.72 3.06 20.14
CA ASN A 723 18.95 4.25 20.51
C ASN A 723 19.28 5.45 19.60
N TRP A 724 20.58 5.72 19.37
CA TRP A 724 21.02 6.78 18.46
C TRP A 724 20.59 6.51 17.02
N TYR A 725 20.61 5.26 16.58
CA TYR A 725 20.02 4.85 15.30
C TYR A 725 18.54 5.25 15.21
N LYS A 726 17.73 4.93 16.23
CA LYS A 726 16.30 5.28 16.27
C LYS A 726 16.08 6.80 16.33
N TRP A 727 16.86 7.53 17.13
CA TRP A 727 16.72 8.98 17.31
C TRP A 727 17.19 9.77 16.07
N CYS A 728 18.27 9.33 15.42
CA CYS A 728 18.75 9.95 14.19
C CYS A 728 17.79 9.73 13.01
N LEU A 729 16.82 8.81 13.10
CA LEU A 729 15.74 8.66 12.13
C LEU A 729 14.57 9.61 12.36
N ASP A 730 14.60 10.46 13.40
CA ASP A 730 13.56 11.44 13.67
C ASP A 730 13.35 12.37 12.46
N LYS A 731 12.10 12.47 12.00
CA LYS A 731 11.70 13.26 10.83
C LYS A 731 12.14 14.73 10.89
N ARG A 732 12.31 15.29 12.09
CA ARG A 732 12.78 16.69 12.29
C ARG A 732 14.20 16.91 11.78
N LEU A 733 15.00 15.84 11.66
CA LEU A 733 16.40 15.88 11.22
C LEU A 733 16.53 15.77 9.69
N TRP A 734 15.49 15.28 9.01
CA TRP A 734 15.52 14.96 7.58
C TRP A 734 14.55 15.82 6.77
N SER A 735 14.43 17.09 7.12
CA SER A 735 13.51 18.03 6.45
C SER A 735 13.74 18.12 4.94
N ARG A 736 14.98 17.97 4.48
CA ARG A 736 15.34 17.93 3.06
C ARG A 736 16.21 16.70 2.76
N ILE A 737 15.90 15.99 1.69
CA ILE A 737 16.72 14.90 1.13
C ILE A 737 17.04 15.25 -0.33
N ASP A 738 18.31 15.08 -0.70
CA ASP A 738 18.80 15.36 -2.04
C ASP A 738 19.46 14.13 -2.64
N LEU A 739 18.92 13.66 -3.77
CA LEU A 739 19.41 12.53 -4.55
C LEU A 739 19.67 12.96 -6.01
N SER A 740 19.77 14.26 -6.28
CA SER A 740 19.98 14.74 -7.63
C SER A 740 21.26 14.16 -8.25
N ILE A 741 21.24 13.95 -9.58
CA ILE A 741 22.37 13.47 -10.38
C ILE A 741 22.75 12.00 -10.05
N LYS A 742 22.00 11.32 -9.17
CA LYS A 742 22.18 9.90 -8.92
C LYS A 742 21.50 9.08 -10.01
N HIS A 743 22.30 8.46 -10.87
CA HIS A 743 21.82 7.64 -11.99
C HIS A 743 20.91 6.48 -11.56
N THR A 744 21.05 5.97 -10.33
CA THR A 744 20.24 4.86 -9.82
C THR A 744 19.67 5.16 -8.44
N VAL A 745 18.34 5.19 -8.35
CA VAL A 745 17.63 5.23 -7.05
C VAL A 745 17.33 3.80 -6.60
N THR A 746 18.05 3.33 -5.58
CA THR A 746 17.94 1.95 -5.10
C THR A 746 16.68 1.74 -4.23
N PRO A 747 16.13 0.52 -4.14
CA PRO A 747 15.02 0.23 -3.24
C PRO A 747 15.28 0.62 -1.78
N GLN A 748 16.52 0.44 -1.29
CA GLN A 748 16.94 0.84 0.04
C GLN A 748 16.91 2.36 0.23
N ALA A 749 17.30 3.12 -0.79
CA ALA A 749 17.18 4.58 -0.77
C ALA A 749 15.72 4.99 -0.64
N LEU A 750 14.83 4.37 -1.43
CA LEU A 750 13.39 4.64 -1.37
C LEU A 750 12.80 4.33 0.02
N THR A 751 13.10 3.16 0.59
CA THR A 751 12.69 2.80 1.97
C THR A 751 13.25 3.79 3.00
N GLY A 752 14.50 4.22 2.81
CA GLY A 752 15.16 5.19 3.67
C GLY A 752 14.51 6.57 3.61
N ILE A 753 14.02 7.01 2.46
CA ILE A 753 13.27 8.27 2.30
C ILE A 753 11.94 8.17 3.06
N ILE A 754 11.19 7.08 2.86
CA ILE A 754 9.89 6.87 3.52
C ILE A 754 10.03 6.82 5.04
N LYS A 755 11.05 6.16 5.59
CA LYS A 755 11.25 6.13 7.05
C LYS A 755 11.53 7.52 7.64
N ARG A 756 12.11 8.42 6.86
CA ARG A 756 12.57 9.75 7.30
C ARG A 756 11.57 10.87 7.02
N GLN A 757 10.58 10.65 6.16
CA GLN A 757 9.46 11.55 5.90
C GLN A 757 9.89 13.01 5.60
N PRO A 758 10.70 13.26 4.54
CA PRO A 758 11.16 14.61 4.22
C PRO A 758 10.04 15.56 3.81
N VAL A 759 10.26 16.85 4.03
CA VAL A 759 9.40 17.95 3.56
C VAL A 759 9.81 18.38 2.15
N THR A 760 11.11 18.35 1.84
CA THR A 760 11.69 18.66 0.54
C THR A 760 12.44 17.45 -0.01
N LEU A 761 12.11 17.02 -1.22
CA LEU A 761 12.75 15.89 -1.91
C LEU A 761 13.27 16.33 -3.29
N ASN A 762 14.57 16.18 -3.50
CA ASN A 762 15.20 16.44 -4.80
C ASN A 762 15.60 15.14 -5.48
N LEU A 763 15.00 14.87 -6.63
CA LEU A 763 15.22 13.71 -7.50
C LEU A 763 15.62 14.14 -8.91
N SER A 764 16.10 15.38 -9.07
CA SER A 764 16.47 15.93 -10.38
C SER A 764 17.59 15.13 -11.04
N TRP A 765 17.49 14.89 -12.34
CA TRP A 765 18.48 14.15 -13.14
C TRP A 765 18.72 12.72 -12.62
N THR A 766 17.67 12.08 -12.11
CA THR A 766 17.70 10.67 -11.71
C THR A 766 16.91 9.82 -12.70
N ASN A 767 17.27 8.54 -12.86
CA ASN A 767 16.50 7.60 -13.67
C ASN A 767 15.37 6.95 -12.83
N ILE A 768 14.66 7.76 -12.04
CA ILE A 768 13.53 7.27 -11.24
C ILE A 768 12.38 6.90 -12.18
N SER A 769 11.78 5.71 -12.00
CA SER A 769 10.63 5.25 -12.80
C SER A 769 9.30 5.75 -12.23
N LYS A 770 8.23 5.74 -13.05
CA LYS A 770 6.85 6.05 -12.63
C LYS A 770 6.43 5.29 -11.37
N LYS A 771 6.72 3.98 -11.31
CA LYS A 771 6.38 3.13 -10.17
C LYS A 771 7.11 3.57 -8.90
N GLN A 772 8.39 3.89 -9.00
CA GLN A 772 9.19 4.34 -7.86
C GLN A 772 8.73 5.71 -7.35
N LEU A 773 8.45 6.66 -8.26
CA LEU A 773 7.96 7.98 -7.89
C LEU A 773 6.55 7.89 -7.28
N SER A 774 5.64 7.13 -7.89
CA SER A 774 4.30 6.84 -7.35
C SER A 774 4.36 6.23 -5.95
N TRP A 775 5.28 5.27 -5.74
CA TRP A 775 5.50 4.63 -4.45
C TRP A 775 5.95 5.60 -3.36
N LEU A 776 6.81 6.57 -3.71
CA LEU A 776 7.28 7.63 -2.80
C LEU A 776 6.17 8.63 -2.48
N VAL A 777 5.55 9.23 -3.49
CA VAL A 777 4.56 10.30 -3.27
C VAL A 777 3.36 9.80 -2.46
N GLY A 778 2.90 8.56 -2.72
CA GLY A 778 1.82 7.93 -1.95
C GLY A 778 2.17 7.56 -0.50
N ARG A 779 3.43 7.68 -0.08
CA ARG A 779 3.91 7.36 1.29
C ARG A 779 4.61 8.52 1.98
N LEU A 780 4.54 9.72 1.39
CA LEU A 780 5.15 10.95 1.92
C LEU A 780 4.07 12.04 2.12
N PRO A 781 3.13 11.86 3.07
CA PRO A 781 2.03 12.81 3.30
C PRO A 781 2.51 14.22 3.72
N GLY A 782 3.73 14.34 4.25
CA GLY A 782 4.32 15.62 4.66
C GLY A 782 5.15 16.33 3.58
N LEU A 783 5.27 15.75 2.38
CA LEU A 783 6.08 16.31 1.30
C LEU A 783 5.42 17.58 0.73
N LYS A 784 6.19 18.68 0.69
CA LYS A 784 5.72 19.99 0.20
C LYS A 784 6.50 20.46 -1.03
N ASP A 785 7.79 20.12 -1.11
CA ASP A 785 8.66 20.58 -2.18
C ASP A 785 9.26 19.39 -2.93
N LEU A 786 8.99 19.30 -4.22
CA LEU A 786 9.45 18.19 -5.07
C LEU A 786 10.22 18.73 -6.28
N MET A 787 11.44 18.25 -6.46
CA MET A 787 12.28 18.63 -7.61
C MET A 787 12.52 17.42 -8.51
N LEU A 788 12.15 17.55 -9.79
CA LEU A 788 12.18 16.53 -10.83
C LEU A 788 12.80 17.09 -12.12
N ALA A 789 13.67 18.09 -12.01
CA ALA A 789 14.32 18.67 -13.17
C ALA A 789 15.09 17.59 -13.95
N GLY A 790 15.00 17.57 -15.28
CA GLY A 790 15.66 16.56 -16.12
C GLY A 790 15.08 15.14 -16.06
N CYS A 791 14.00 14.90 -15.31
CA CYS A 791 13.30 13.61 -15.32
C CYS A 791 12.35 13.52 -16.53
N SER A 792 12.03 12.30 -16.98
CA SER A 792 11.09 12.09 -18.08
C SER A 792 9.63 12.18 -17.65
N TRP A 793 8.76 12.59 -18.57
CA TRP A 793 7.31 12.64 -18.37
C TRP A 793 6.73 11.30 -17.96
N SER A 794 7.24 10.19 -18.51
CA SER A 794 6.82 8.83 -18.12
C SER A 794 6.85 8.67 -16.60
N SER A 795 7.88 9.20 -15.94
CA SER A 795 8.01 9.16 -14.49
C SER A 795 7.20 10.25 -13.80
N ILE A 796 7.25 11.49 -14.28
CA ILE A 796 6.52 12.64 -13.71
C ILE A 796 5.01 12.43 -13.72
N SER A 797 4.47 11.69 -14.70
CA SER A 797 3.04 11.32 -14.77
C SER A 797 2.53 10.56 -13.54
N ALA A 798 3.42 10.06 -12.67
CA ALA A 798 3.06 9.56 -11.35
C ALA A 798 2.35 10.61 -10.47
N LEU A 799 2.62 11.90 -10.66
CA LEU A 799 1.98 12.99 -9.94
C LEU A 799 0.49 13.16 -10.29
N CYS A 800 0.05 12.62 -11.43
CA CYS A 800 -1.35 12.51 -11.82
C CYS A 800 -2.10 11.39 -11.07
N SER A 801 -1.59 10.91 -9.93
CA SER A 801 -2.24 9.88 -9.12
C SER A 801 -2.94 10.51 -7.92
N THR A 802 -4.04 9.91 -7.44
CA THR A 802 -4.81 10.40 -6.28
C THR A 802 -4.01 10.41 -4.96
N GLY A 803 -2.89 9.68 -4.90
CA GLY A 803 -1.95 9.67 -3.77
C GLY A 803 -0.90 10.78 -3.78
N CYS A 804 -1.00 11.78 -4.66
CA CYS A 804 -0.06 12.89 -4.72
C CYS A 804 -0.29 13.87 -3.54
N PRO A 805 0.73 14.23 -2.75
CA PRO A 805 0.59 15.19 -1.66
C PRO A 805 0.34 16.61 -2.17
N LEU A 806 -0.25 17.47 -1.34
CA LEU A 806 -0.53 18.87 -1.67
C LEU A 806 0.78 19.68 -1.72
N LEU A 807 1.41 19.73 -2.89
CA LEU A 807 2.69 20.40 -3.10
C LEU A 807 2.56 21.93 -3.02
N ARG A 808 3.60 22.54 -2.45
CA ARG A 808 3.83 24.00 -2.41
C ARG A 808 4.85 24.42 -3.47
N SER A 809 5.83 23.56 -3.77
CA SER A 809 6.88 23.84 -4.76
C SER A 809 7.07 22.64 -5.68
N LEU A 810 7.09 22.90 -6.99
CA LEU A 810 7.37 21.90 -8.02
C LEU A 810 8.39 22.43 -9.03
N ASP A 811 9.46 21.66 -9.24
CA ASP A 811 10.53 21.97 -10.20
C ASP A 811 10.56 20.91 -11.30
N LEU A 812 10.21 21.30 -12.53
CA LEU A 812 10.19 20.47 -13.74
C LEU A 812 11.16 20.99 -14.80
N ARG A 813 12.18 21.77 -14.42
CA ARG A 813 13.10 22.39 -15.39
C ARG A 813 13.76 21.32 -16.27
N TYR A 814 13.80 21.57 -17.58
CA TYR A 814 14.40 20.66 -18.56
C TYR A 814 13.88 19.21 -18.48
N ALA A 815 12.66 18.99 -17.96
CA ALA A 815 12.05 17.68 -17.94
C ALA A 815 11.75 17.20 -19.36
N ASP A 816 12.08 15.95 -19.64
CA ASP A 816 11.92 15.37 -20.97
C ASP A 816 10.45 14.99 -21.23
N GLY A 817 9.93 15.34 -22.40
CA GLY A 817 8.55 15.04 -22.81
C GLY A 817 7.44 15.86 -22.12
N VAL A 818 7.76 16.93 -21.38
CA VAL A 818 6.76 17.80 -20.75
C VAL A 818 6.42 18.99 -21.66
N ARG A 819 5.20 19.00 -22.20
CA ARG A 819 4.62 20.07 -23.03
C ARG A 819 3.26 20.53 -22.47
N ASP A 820 2.59 21.44 -23.16
CA ASP A 820 1.27 21.98 -22.76
C ASP A 820 0.22 20.91 -22.40
N SER A 821 0.14 19.82 -23.18
CA SER A 821 -0.78 18.69 -22.91
C SER A 821 -0.48 18.00 -21.59
N GLN A 822 0.79 17.79 -21.27
CA GLN A 822 1.20 17.10 -20.05
C GLN A 822 1.03 17.99 -18.81
N VAL A 823 1.27 19.30 -18.96
CA VAL A 823 0.95 20.26 -17.89
C VAL A 823 -0.56 20.32 -17.64
N ARG A 824 -1.40 20.18 -18.69
CA ARG A 824 -2.85 20.01 -18.54
C ARG A 824 -3.15 18.76 -17.72
N ASP A 825 -2.59 17.61 -18.06
CA ASP A 825 -2.79 16.35 -17.32
C ASP A 825 -2.39 16.45 -15.84
N LEU A 826 -1.38 17.24 -15.49
CA LEU A 826 -0.99 17.49 -14.10
C LEU A 826 -1.99 18.34 -13.32
N VAL A 827 -2.68 19.24 -14.02
CA VAL A 827 -3.51 20.29 -13.41
C VAL A 827 -4.99 19.90 -13.41
N THR A 828 -5.43 19.14 -14.41
CA THR A 828 -6.79 18.62 -14.52
C THR A 828 -7.09 17.77 -13.29
N PRO A 829 -8.10 18.15 -12.49
CA PRO A 829 -8.58 17.28 -11.41
C PRO A 829 -8.89 15.92 -11.99
N LEU A 830 -8.36 14.84 -11.39
CA LEU A 830 -8.63 13.46 -11.80
C LEU A 830 -10.11 13.18 -11.59
N GLY A 831 -10.92 13.56 -12.57
CA GLY A 831 -12.35 13.78 -12.35
C GLY A 831 -13.08 14.55 -13.44
N GLU A 832 -12.48 14.86 -14.61
CA GLU A 832 -13.32 15.28 -15.76
C GLU A 832 -14.30 14.17 -16.20
N TYR A 833 -14.10 12.92 -15.75
CA TYR A 833 -15.09 11.83 -15.83
C TYR A 833 -15.88 11.57 -14.52
N ARG A 834 -15.69 12.39 -13.47
CA ARG A 834 -16.42 12.33 -12.19
C ARG A 834 -16.76 13.74 -11.68
N ALA A 835 -17.38 14.57 -12.51
CA ALA A 835 -18.02 15.80 -12.06
C ALA A 835 -19.46 15.53 -11.61
N ALA A 836 -19.67 14.74 -10.54
CA ALA A 836 -21.00 14.54 -9.94
C ALA A 836 -21.00 14.02 -8.48
N SER A 837 -20.01 14.36 -7.66
CA SER A 837 -20.08 14.14 -6.20
C SER A 837 -19.92 15.48 -5.47
N PRO A 838 -20.99 16.06 -4.90
CA PRO A 838 -20.89 17.29 -4.15
C PRO A 838 -20.20 17.01 -2.81
N GLY A 839 -18.94 17.40 -2.70
CA GLY A 839 -18.15 17.28 -1.46
C GLY A 839 -16.67 16.96 -1.66
N CYS A 840 -16.24 16.51 -2.85
CA CYS A 840 -14.82 16.49 -3.18
C CYS A 840 -14.40 17.88 -3.65
N ASP A 841 -13.30 18.41 -3.10
CA ASP A 841 -12.77 19.70 -3.54
C ASP A 841 -12.38 19.53 -5.02
N ASN A 842 -13.20 20.05 -5.95
CA ASN A 842 -13.03 20.02 -7.42
C ASN A 842 -11.81 20.86 -7.89
N ARG A 843 -10.78 20.90 -7.06
CA ARG A 843 -9.68 21.84 -7.11
C ARG A 843 -8.44 21.07 -7.56
N SER A 844 -7.68 21.70 -8.45
CA SER A 844 -6.45 21.14 -8.99
C SER A 844 -5.52 20.64 -7.87
N PRO A 845 -4.82 19.51 -8.03
CA PRO A 845 -3.83 19.04 -7.05
C PRO A 845 -2.71 20.07 -6.81
N LEU A 846 -2.51 21.00 -7.72
CA LEU A 846 -1.51 22.07 -7.65
C LEU A 846 -2.10 23.41 -7.13
N ARG A 847 -3.29 23.43 -6.53
CA ARG A 847 -3.91 24.68 -6.06
C ARG A 847 -3.09 25.44 -5.02
N ASN A 848 -2.38 24.72 -4.16
CA ASN A 848 -1.55 25.32 -3.11
C ASN A 848 -0.13 25.68 -3.60
N MET A 849 0.11 25.63 -4.91
CA MET A 849 1.41 25.93 -5.50
C MET A 849 1.79 27.38 -5.22
N GLN A 850 3.00 27.58 -4.70
CA GLN A 850 3.61 28.88 -4.46
C GLN A 850 4.87 29.08 -5.30
N CYS A 851 5.57 28.01 -5.68
CA CYS A 851 6.73 28.05 -6.55
C CYS A 851 6.61 27.00 -7.66
N LEU A 852 6.61 27.44 -8.91
CA LEU A 852 6.59 26.57 -10.08
C LEU A 852 7.77 26.91 -11.01
N ARG A 853 8.57 25.90 -11.37
CA ARG A 853 9.69 26.07 -12.29
C ARG A 853 9.53 25.18 -13.51
N LEU A 854 9.44 25.81 -14.67
CA LEU A 854 9.19 25.18 -15.97
C LEU A 854 10.27 25.56 -17.00
N ALA A 855 11.42 26.06 -16.55
CA ALA A 855 12.48 26.53 -17.43
C ALA A 855 12.93 25.44 -18.42
N GLY A 856 13.15 25.83 -19.68
CA GLY A 856 13.63 24.94 -20.73
C GLY A 856 12.58 23.95 -21.27
N LEU A 857 11.31 24.11 -20.93
CA LEU A 857 10.21 23.33 -21.49
C LEU A 857 9.62 23.98 -22.75
N ASP A 858 9.04 23.16 -23.62
CA ASP A 858 8.32 23.60 -24.82
C ASP A 858 6.84 23.86 -24.47
N ILE A 859 6.58 25.02 -23.87
CA ILE A 859 5.27 25.43 -23.34
C ILE A 859 4.80 26.76 -23.92
N SER A 860 3.51 26.89 -24.20
CA SER A 860 2.91 28.07 -24.82
C SER A 860 2.00 28.84 -23.85
N ASP A 861 1.28 29.81 -24.41
CA ASP A 861 0.19 30.53 -23.74
C ASP A 861 -0.86 29.59 -23.13
N SER A 862 -1.01 28.38 -23.68
CA SER A 862 -1.90 27.35 -23.16
C SER A 862 -1.56 26.98 -21.71
N THR A 863 -0.29 26.72 -21.42
CA THR A 863 0.17 26.44 -20.05
C THR A 863 -0.08 27.63 -19.11
N LEU A 864 0.15 28.86 -19.56
CA LEU A 864 -0.04 30.03 -18.71
C LEU A 864 -1.51 30.25 -18.34
N ARG A 865 -2.44 29.98 -19.26
CA ARG A 865 -3.89 29.98 -18.95
C ARG A 865 -4.23 28.98 -17.84
N LEU A 866 -3.60 27.81 -17.86
CA LEU A 866 -3.78 26.79 -16.80
C LEU A 866 -3.20 27.26 -15.46
N VAL A 867 -2.00 27.85 -15.47
CA VAL A 867 -1.36 28.40 -14.27
C VAL A 867 -2.26 29.46 -13.62
N ILE A 868 -2.77 30.41 -14.40
CA ILE A 868 -3.66 31.48 -13.92
C ILE A 868 -4.94 30.88 -13.31
N ARG A 869 -5.53 29.87 -13.97
CA ARG A 869 -6.79 29.25 -13.54
C ARG A 869 -6.64 28.41 -12.27
N HIS A 870 -5.55 27.67 -12.14
CA HIS A 870 -5.46 26.59 -11.15
C HIS A 870 -4.47 26.85 -10.01
N MET A 871 -3.61 27.88 -10.10
CA MET A 871 -2.57 28.18 -9.10
C MET A 871 -2.70 29.61 -8.55
N PRO A 872 -3.78 29.93 -7.82
CA PRO A 872 -4.08 31.30 -7.39
C PRO A 872 -3.11 31.85 -6.32
N HIS A 873 -2.31 30.99 -5.70
CA HIS A 873 -1.36 31.36 -4.63
C HIS A 873 0.09 31.42 -5.14
N LEU A 874 0.30 31.39 -6.46
CA LEU A 874 1.63 31.34 -7.05
C LEU A 874 2.39 32.66 -6.82
N THR A 875 3.58 32.56 -6.23
CA THR A 875 4.44 33.72 -5.91
C THR A 875 5.75 33.71 -6.70
N LYS A 876 6.24 32.53 -7.09
CA LYS A 876 7.50 32.37 -7.82
C LYS A 876 7.26 31.53 -9.08
N LEU A 877 7.56 32.10 -10.24
CA LEU A 877 7.38 31.45 -11.53
C LEU A 877 8.65 31.58 -12.36
N ASP A 878 9.21 30.42 -12.76
CA ASP A 878 10.37 30.36 -13.64
C ASP A 878 9.99 29.75 -14.99
N LEU A 879 10.07 30.57 -16.04
CA LEU A 879 9.77 30.27 -17.43
C LEU A 879 10.99 30.53 -18.33
N SER A 880 12.19 30.55 -17.74
CA SER A 880 13.42 30.84 -18.48
C SER A 880 13.63 29.82 -19.61
N HIS A 881 14.17 30.25 -20.75
CA HIS A 881 14.41 29.40 -21.93
C HIS A 881 13.17 28.72 -22.55
N CYS A 882 11.96 29.18 -22.22
CA CYS A 882 10.72 28.76 -22.89
C CYS A 882 10.52 29.59 -24.17
N ASN A 883 11.18 29.21 -25.26
CA ASN A 883 11.30 30.00 -26.50
C ASN A 883 10.00 30.20 -27.30
N THR A 884 8.95 29.48 -26.94
CA THR A 884 7.60 29.61 -27.51
C THR A 884 6.79 30.76 -26.92
N LEU A 885 7.19 31.28 -25.75
CA LEU A 885 6.49 32.38 -25.09
C LEU A 885 6.74 33.71 -25.80
N THR A 886 5.69 34.53 -25.90
CA THR A 886 5.68 35.82 -26.59
C THR A 886 5.24 36.94 -25.64
N ASP A 887 5.22 38.19 -26.10
CA ASP A 887 4.71 39.31 -25.30
C ASP A 887 3.23 39.10 -24.88
N HIS A 888 2.45 38.33 -25.66
CA HIS A 888 1.09 37.94 -25.30
C HIS A 888 1.05 37.07 -24.04
N SER A 889 2.02 36.17 -23.87
CA SER A 889 2.20 35.33 -22.68
C SER A 889 2.27 36.18 -21.41
N VAL A 890 3.06 37.26 -21.48
CA VAL A 890 3.25 38.20 -20.37
C VAL A 890 2.00 39.05 -20.15
N ASN A 891 1.30 39.44 -21.21
CA ASN A 891 0.00 40.11 -21.09
C ASN A 891 -1.03 39.24 -20.36
N LEU A 892 -1.09 37.93 -20.65
CA LEU A 892 -2.01 37.00 -19.96
C LEU A 892 -1.74 36.95 -18.45
N LEU A 893 -0.48 36.79 -18.04
CA LEU A 893 -0.10 36.74 -16.62
C LEU A 893 -0.45 38.03 -15.86
N THR A 894 -0.49 39.16 -16.55
CA THR A 894 -0.64 40.50 -15.95
C THR A 894 -2.00 41.15 -16.26
N ALA A 895 -2.89 40.46 -16.98
CA ALA A 895 -4.19 40.95 -17.36
C ALA A 895 -5.08 41.24 -16.13
N VAL A 896 -6.07 42.13 -16.30
CA VAL A 896 -7.13 42.35 -15.30
C VAL A 896 -7.88 41.03 -15.08
N GLY A 897 -8.04 40.60 -13.83
CA GLY A 897 -8.66 39.32 -13.48
C GLY A 897 -7.71 38.12 -13.43
N SER A 898 -6.43 38.29 -13.82
CA SER A 898 -5.43 37.24 -13.63
C SER A 898 -5.06 37.08 -12.14
N SER A 899 -5.09 35.85 -11.64
CA SER A 899 -4.72 35.50 -10.27
C SER A 899 -3.25 35.79 -9.95
N THR A 900 -2.38 35.73 -10.96
CA THR A 900 -0.94 35.96 -10.83
C THR A 900 -0.56 37.44 -10.70
N ARG A 901 -1.46 38.35 -11.09
CA ARG A 901 -1.17 39.80 -11.17
C ARG A 901 -0.74 40.41 -9.83
N ASN A 902 -1.39 39.99 -8.74
CA ASN A 902 -1.16 40.53 -7.39
C ASN A 902 -0.43 39.55 -6.47
N THR A 903 0.04 38.42 -7.00
CA THR A 903 0.65 37.34 -6.20
C THR A 903 2.08 37.05 -6.60
N LEU A 904 2.43 37.20 -7.89
CA LEU A 904 3.79 36.99 -8.37
C LEU A 904 4.75 38.03 -7.79
N ALA A 905 5.71 37.51 -7.01
CA ALA A 905 6.81 38.25 -6.43
C ALA A 905 8.14 37.96 -7.14
N GLU A 906 8.30 36.78 -7.74
CA GLU A 906 9.49 36.43 -8.54
C GLU A 906 9.04 35.88 -9.89
N LEU A 907 9.50 36.53 -10.97
CA LEU A 907 9.24 36.08 -12.34
C LEU A 907 10.56 35.99 -13.10
N LYS A 908 10.89 34.79 -13.60
CA LYS A 908 12.07 34.58 -14.44
C LYS A 908 11.66 34.24 -15.86
N LEU A 909 12.15 35.02 -16.81
CA LEU A 909 11.90 34.93 -18.24
C LEU A 909 13.21 34.88 -19.03
N GLY A 910 14.33 34.62 -18.36
CA GLY A 910 15.66 34.72 -18.96
C GLY A 910 15.81 33.79 -20.17
N GLY A 911 16.44 34.27 -21.24
CA GLY A 911 16.70 33.49 -22.46
C GLY A 911 15.47 33.22 -23.33
N CYS A 912 14.31 33.82 -23.04
CA CYS A 912 13.13 33.74 -23.91
C CYS A 912 13.31 34.64 -25.14
N SER A 913 13.56 34.02 -26.30
CA SER A 913 13.99 34.71 -27.52
C SER A 913 12.91 35.54 -28.23
N LYS A 914 11.62 35.24 -28.03
CA LYS A 914 10.49 35.92 -28.68
C LYS A 914 9.87 37.07 -27.86
N LEU A 915 10.46 37.40 -26.71
CA LEU A 915 10.04 38.55 -25.91
C LEU A 915 10.70 39.83 -26.42
N THR A 916 9.91 40.90 -26.51
CA THR A 916 10.35 42.23 -26.92
C THR A 916 10.13 43.27 -25.83
N ASP A 917 10.62 44.49 -26.03
CA ASP A 917 10.35 45.63 -25.15
C ASP A 917 8.85 45.87 -24.87
N THR A 918 7.97 45.38 -25.75
CA THR A 918 6.51 45.45 -25.55
C THR A 918 6.05 44.72 -24.28
N CYS A 919 6.70 43.62 -23.88
CA CYS A 919 6.29 42.87 -22.68
C CYS A 919 6.42 43.68 -21.38
N LEU A 920 7.36 44.64 -21.32
CA LEU A 920 7.63 45.46 -20.14
C LEU A 920 6.43 46.36 -19.80
N LYS A 921 5.67 46.81 -20.81
CA LYS A 921 4.42 47.58 -20.63
C LYS A 921 3.37 46.78 -19.85
N TYR A 922 3.37 45.45 -20.00
CA TYR A 922 2.47 44.55 -19.29
C TYR A 922 2.99 44.25 -17.88
N LEU A 923 4.30 44.03 -17.73
CA LEU A 923 4.95 43.71 -16.44
C LEU A 923 4.78 44.80 -15.39
N ARG A 924 4.66 46.07 -15.80
CA ARG A 924 4.30 47.19 -14.91
C ARG A 924 3.03 46.97 -14.08
N ARG A 925 2.12 46.11 -14.55
CA ARG A 925 0.84 45.83 -13.86
C ARG A 925 1.00 44.91 -12.65
N LEU A 926 2.18 44.30 -12.45
CA LEU A 926 2.48 43.44 -11.31
C LEU A 926 2.79 44.31 -10.07
N SER A 927 1.96 44.20 -9.05
CA SER A 927 2.05 45.03 -7.84
C SER A 927 3.04 44.48 -6.80
N CYS A 928 3.30 43.18 -6.82
CA CYS A 928 4.10 42.47 -5.80
C CYS A 928 5.49 42.06 -6.28
N ILE A 929 5.89 42.44 -7.50
CA ILE A 929 7.14 42.00 -8.10
C ILE A 929 8.34 42.48 -7.25
N SER A 930 9.25 41.56 -6.96
CA SER A 930 10.47 41.81 -6.18
C SER A 930 11.72 41.37 -6.94
N LEU A 931 11.57 40.38 -7.83
CA LEU A 931 12.64 39.89 -8.70
C LEU A 931 12.07 39.62 -10.08
N LEU A 932 12.66 40.24 -11.10
CA LEU A 932 12.35 40.03 -12.50
C LEU A 932 13.65 39.74 -13.27
N ASP A 933 13.79 38.52 -13.77
CA ASP A 933 14.98 38.09 -14.53
C ASP A 933 14.67 38.06 -16.03
N LEU A 934 15.29 38.96 -16.79
CA LEU A 934 15.17 39.08 -18.25
C LEU A 934 16.51 38.87 -18.97
N ARG A 935 17.51 38.30 -18.29
CA ARG A 935 18.84 38.08 -18.85
C ARG A 935 18.78 37.15 -20.05
N GLY A 936 19.57 37.42 -21.09
CA GLY A 936 19.57 36.61 -22.31
C GLY A 936 18.36 36.78 -23.24
N CYS A 937 17.37 37.62 -22.89
CA CYS A 937 16.29 37.99 -23.81
C CYS A 937 16.81 38.99 -24.84
N LYS A 938 17.04 38.54 -26.08
CA LYS A 938 17.66 39.36 -27.15
C LYS A 938 16.77 40.51 -27.62
N GLY A 939 15.44 40.32 -27.65
CA GLY A 939 14.49 41.33 -28.08
C GLY A 939 14.17 42.43 -27.05
N ILE A 940 14.72 42.32 -25.84
CA ILE A 940 14.55 43.32 -24.78
C ILE A 940 15.80 44.19 -24.71
N SER A 941 15.66 45.51 -24.72
CA SER A 941 16.77 46.46 -24.59
C SER A 941 16.99 46.85 -23.12
N ARG A 942 18.25 47.15 -22.78
CA ARG A 942 18.60 47.66 -21.44
C ARG A 942 17.87 48.98 -21.13
N LYS A 943 17.75 49.86 -22.14
CA LYS A 943 17.03 51.14 -22.03
C LYS A 943 15.56 50.94 -21.62
N ALA A 944 14.90 49.92 -22.14
CA ALA A 944 13.52 49.64 -21.77
C ALA A 944 13.40 49.10 -20.33
N CYS A 945 14.37 48.32 -19.85
CA CYS A 945 14.44 47.92 -18.44
C CYS A 945 14.63 49.13 -17.50
N GLU A 946 15.51 50.07 -17.86
CA GLU A 946 15.72 51.32 -17.11
C GLU A 946 14.46 52.19 -17.07
N ALA A 947 13.71 52.26 -18.18
CA ALA A 947 12.42 52.93 -18.24
C ALA A 947 11.38 52.26 -17.32
N LEU A 948 11.29 50.92 -17.34
CA LEU A 948 10.41 50.17 -16.44
C LEU A 948 10.75 50.42 -14.96
N ILE A 949 12.04 50.43 -14.61
CA ILE A 949 12.48 50.74 -13.23
C ILE A 949 12.05 52.13 -12.82
N SER A 950 12.21 53.13 -13.69
CA SER A 950 11.79 54.51 -13.42
C SER A 950 10.29 54.60 -13.12
N GLU A 951 9.47 53.82 -13.84
CA GLU A 951 8.02 53.74 -13.62
C GLU A 951 7.61 52.94 -12.37
N LEU A 952 8.33 51.85 -12.05
CA LEU A 952 8.07 51.05 -10.85
C LEU A 952 8.57 51.73 -9.56
N SER A 953 9.59 52.60 -9.67
CA SER A 953 10.26 53.24 -8.53
C SER A 953 9.48 54.39 -7.89
N VAL A 954 8.25 54.63 -8.33
CA VAL A 954 7.37 55.66 -7.75
C VAL A 954 7.04 55.36 -6.27
N ASN A 955 6.98 54.08 -5.87
CA ASN A 955 6.62 53.67 -4.50
C ASN A 955 7.63 52.72 -3.84
N THR A 956 8.65 52.22 -4.55
CA THR A 956 9.53 51.12 -4.08
C THR A 956 10.83 51.11 -4.88
N LEU A 957 12.00 51.03 -4.23
CA LEU A 957 13.28 51.10 -4.94
C LEU A 957 13.66 49.79 -5.63
N TYR A 958 14.04 49.86 -6.92
CA TYR A 958 14.57 48.74 -7.71
C TYR A 958 15.98 49.05 -8.23
N CYS A 959 16.84 48.03 -8.29
CA CYS A 959 18.13 48.07 -8.99
C CYS A 959 18.10 47.21 -10.25
N LEU A 960 18.94 47.60 -11.21
CA LEU A 960 19.29 46.79 -12.37
C LEU A 960 20.68 46.19 -12.13
N SER A 961 20.77 44.87 -12.03
CA SER A 961 22.01 44.09 -11.99
C SER A 961 22.15 43.23 -13.26
N ASP A 962 23.38 42.79 -13.58
CA ASP A 962 23.65 41.84 -14.68
C ASP A 962 22.91 42.14 -16.01
N GLU A 963 22.96 43.39 -16.46
CA GLU A 963 22.27 43.98 -17.62
C GLU A 963 20.74 44.05 -17.59
N LYS A 964 20.06 42.98 -17.17
CA LYS A 964 18.59 42.80 -17.29
C LYS A 964 17.96 42.05 -16.11
N LEU A 965 18.62 42.00 -14.96
CA LEU A 965 18.06 41.49 -13.73
C LEU A 965 17.55 42.66 -12.87
N ILE A 966 16.26 42.72 -12.64
CA ILE A 966 15.62 43.78 -11.87
C ILE A 966 15.28 43.24 -10.49
N GLN A 967 15.77 43.89 -9.43
CA GLN A 967 15.56 43.45 -8.05
C GLN A 967 15.15 44.61 -7.15
N ARG A 968 14.15 44.38 -6.31
CA ARG A 968 13.71 45.30 -5.27
C ARG A 968 14.76 45.36 -4.15
N ILE A 969 15.12 46.57 -3.71
CA ILE A 969 16.18 46.83 -2.73
C ILE A 969 15.62 47.10 -1.31
N SER A 970 14.34 47.46 -1.20
CA SER A 970 13.68 47.81 0.08
C SER A 970 12.37 47.07 0.32
#